data_AF-A0A1N6ZPS6-F1
#
_entry.id   AF-A0A1N6ZPS6-F1
#
_cell.length_a   1.000
_cell.length_b   1.000
_cell.length_c   1.000
_cell.angle_alpha   90.00
_cell.angle_beta   90.00
_cell.angle_gamma   90.00
#
_symmetry.space_group_name_H-M   'P 1'
#
loop_
_entity.id
_entity.type
_entity.pdbx_description
1 polymer ?
#
loop_
_entity_poly.entity_id
_entity_poly.type
_entity_poly.pdbx_seq_one_letter_code
_entity_poly.pdbx_strand_id
1 'polypeptide(L)'
;MNANFLQTPVVYLKGVGPNRAETLKSELGVHTYQDLLNLFPNRYIDKTQYYKISQLQRSSADVQIIGKVVHLKTVEQKKGSRLVARFKDDTGEIELVWFRGQKWLRENLKLNVPYVIFGKCNWYNGTFSMPHPDMEPLKAHEQGTKMYMQPVYPSTEKLSNKGITNKVISKLMQQLFIEINGKFTESLSDKLLHDLKLINKSEAMFNIHFPKSQELLAKAQWRLKFEELFYIQLQLIGKNVSRKKKIKGFPFSEVGEYFKDFYNNKLPFELTGAQKRVIKEIRSDLGSNAQMNRLLQGDVGSGKTIVAVMTMLLAIDNGFQACLMAPTEILANQHYQGISELLEGTEITCALLTGSVKKSARKPIHEQLENGELNILIGTHALLEDKVKYKNLGIAIIDEQHRFGVAQRSKLWHKNEFPPHILVMTATPIPRTLAMSLYGDLDISVIDELPPGRKPIKTVHRYDANRLKVFRFIRDEIDKGRQIYVVYPLIQESEAMDYKDLMDGYESIARDFPQPKYQISIVHGQMKPADKEFEMNRFVQGETQIMVATTVIEVGVNVPNASVMIIESAERFGLSQLHQLRGRVGRGADQSFCILMTSHKLSTEAKTRLETMVATNDGFEIAEVDLKLRGPGDIMGTQQSGLLNLKIADIVKDNDILKSARYHALQLLKEDPSLSKPENLIIRHMYAQLVKHKNIWTYIS
;
A
#
# COMPACT_ATOMS: atom_id res chain seq x y z
N MET A 1 9.40 20.05 -30.12
CA MET A 1 10.45 19.02 -30.22
C MET A 1 9.83 17.78 -30.86
N ASN A 2 10.49 17.11 -31.81
CA ASN A 2 9.96 15.88 -32.39
C ASN A 2 9.99 14.77 -31.33
N ALA A 3 8.82 14.27 -30.92
CA ALA A 3 8.68 13.19 -29.95
C ALA A 3 9.48 11.94 -30.33
N ASN A 4 9.73 11.75 -31.63
CA ASN A 4 10.56 10.66 -32.17
C ASN A 4 12.02 10.71 -31.72
N PHE A 5 12.60 11.89 -31.43
CA PHE A 5 14.00 12.00 -31.00
C PHE A 5 14.24 11.36 -29.62
N LEU A 6 13.29 11.53 -28.70
CA LEU A 6 13.39 10.96 -27.35
C LEU A 6 13.16 9.43 -27.35
N GLN A 7 12.55 8.90 -28.42
CA GLN A 7 12.36 7.47 -28.62
C GLN A 7 13.57 6.78 -29.27
N THR A 8 14.64 7.53 -29.59
CA THR A 8 15.87 6.96 -30.13
C THR A 8 16.49 5.95 -29.15
N PRO A 9 16.91 4.76 -29.60
CA PRO A 9 17.58 3.78 -28.75
C PRO A 9 18.86 4.33 -28.10
N VAL A 10 19.08 3.98 -26.83
CA VAL A 10 20.22 4.48 -26.03
C VAL A 10 21.59 4.10 -26.63
N VAL A 11 21.65 3.08 -27.49
CA VAL A 11 22.85 2.64 -28.21
C VAL A 11 23.44 3.76 -29.08
N TYR A 12 22.61 4.68 -29.58
CA TYR A 12 23.06 5.78 -30.44
C TYR A 12 23.64 6.95 -29.66
N LEU A 13 23.52 6.97 -28.32
CA LEU A 13 24.06 8.03 -27.50
C LEU A 13 25.58 7.93 -27.46
N LYS A 14 26.26 9.04 -27.77
CA LYS A 14 27.72 9.09 -27.77
C LYS A 14 28.27 8.69 -26.38
N GLY A 15 29.09 7.64 -26.35
CA GLY A 15 29.65 7.07 -25.12
C GLY A 15 28.93 5.82 -24.60
N VAL A 16 27.82 5.43 -25.23
CA VAL A 16 27.12 4.15 -25.01
C VAL A 16 27.46 3.20 -26.15
N GLY A 17 28.36 2.24 -25.89
CA GLY A 17 28.57 1.10 -26.80
C GLY A 17 27.48 0.02 -26.65
N PRO A 18 27.40 -0.95 -27.57
CA PRO A 18 26.38 -2.02 -27.54
C PRO A 18 26.37 -2.79 -26.21
N ASN A 19 27.55 -3.14 -25.67
CA ASN A 19 27.66 -3.84 -24.38
C ASN A 19 27.14 -3.01 -23.19
N ARG A 20 27.31 -1.68 -23.24
CA ARG A 20 26.78 -0.78 -22.19
C ARG A 20 25.28 -0.62 -22.31
N ALA A 21 24.76 -0.48 -23.53
CA ALA A 21 23.33 -0.39 -23.79
C ALA A 21 22.58 -1.64 -23.31
N GLU A 22 23.11 -2.83 -23.58
CA GLU A 22 22.52 -4.09 -23.11
C GLU A 22 22.51 -4.17 -21.57
N THR A 23 23.57 -3.70 -20.92
CA THR A 23 23.66 -3.68 -19.46
C THR A 23 22.68 -2.67 -18.85
N LEU A 24 22.58 -1.46 -19.41
CA LEU A 24 21.61 -0.44 -18.98
C LEU A 24 20.16 -0.92 -19.17
N LYS A 25 19.90 -1.63 -20.26
CA LYS A 25 18.60 -2.23 -20.59
C LYS A 25 18.22 -3.33 -19.59
N SER A 26 19.13 -4.27 -19.33
CA SER A 26 18.86 -5.42 -18.45
C SER A 26 18.75 -5.04 -16.97
N GLU A 27 19.57 -4.10 -16.50
CA GLU A 27 19.65 -3.77 -15.07
C GLU A 27 18.76 -2.60 -14.65
N LEU A 28 18.55 -1.61 -15.52
CA LEU A 28 17.78 -0.38 -15.20
C LEU A 28 16.57 -0.16 -16.10
N GLY A 29 16.29 -1.06 -17.06
CA GLY A 29 15.19 -0.88 -18.01
C GLY A 29 15.35 0.33 -18.93
N VAL A 30 16.58 0.79 -19.16
CA VAL A 30 16.84 1.98 -20.00
C VAL A 30 17.01 1.55 -21.46
N HIS A 31 15.96 1.74 -22.27
CA HIS A 31 15.96 1.37 -23.69
C HIS A 31 16.20 2.57 -24.60
N THR A 32 15.63 3.72 -24.26
CA THR A 32 15.58 4.93 -25.10
C THR A 32 16.20 6.14 -24.39
N TYR A 33 16.40 7.22 -25.14
CA TYR A 33 16.80 8.52 -24.57
C TYR A 33 15.80 9.01 -23.51
N GLN A 34 14.51 8.81 -23.75
CA GLN A 34 13.44 9.11 -22.80
C GLN A 34 13.60 8.30 -21.49
N ASP A 35 14.01 7.04 -21.56
CA ASP A 35 14.20 6.23 -20.35
C ASP A 35 15.40 6.71 -19.54
N LEU A 36 16.49 7.09 -20.23
CA LEU A 36 17.68 7.64 -19.56
C LEU A 36 17.38 8.98 -18.88
N LEU A 37 16.62 9.88 -19.51
CA LEU A 37 16.17 11.13 -18.89
C LEU A 37 15.26 10.92 -17.68
N ASN A 38 14.54 9.82 -17.66
CA ASN A 38 13.65 9.48 -16.56
C ASN A 38 14.34 8.62 -15.50
N LEU A 39 15.65 8.38 -15.61
CA LEU A 39 16.46 7.77 -14.58
C LEU A 39 16.83 8.86 -13.56
N PHE A 40 15.94 9.12 -12.60
CA PHE A 40 16.14 10.18 -11.62
C PHE A 40 17.20 9.80 -10.56
N PRO A 41 17.96 10.78 -10.01
CA PRO A 41 18.88 10.52 -8.91
C PRO A 41 18.14 10.17 -7.60
N ASN A 42 18.64 9.17 -6.87
CA ASN A 42 18.08 8.75 -5.57
C ASN A 42 18.57 9.62 -4.41
N ARG A 43 19.75 10.24 -4.55
CA ARG A 43 20.31 11.17 -3.57
C ARG A 43 21.17 12.22 -4.28
N TYR A 44 21.38 13.34 -3.60
CA TYR A 44 22.24 14.42 -4.05
C TYR A 44 23.33 14.61 -3.01
N ILE A 45 24.58 14.63 -3.47
CA ILE A 45 25.72 14.89 -2.62
C ILE A 45 26.03 16.38 -2.73
N ASP A 46 25.91 17.09 -1.63
CA ASP A 46 26.29 18.49 -1.56
C ASP A 46 27.82 18.61 -1.51
N LYS A 47 28.37 19.32 -2.49
CA LYS A 47 29.81 19.62 -2.66
C LYS A 47 30.07 21.13 -2.64
N THR A 48 29.11 21.92 -2.12
CA THR A 48 29.23 23.38 -2.05
C THR A 48 30.21 23.84 -0.98
N GLN A 49 30.31 23.10 0.13
CA GLN A 49 31.04 23.53 1.31
C GLN A 49 32.39 22.82 1.44
N TYR A 50 33.44 23.63 1.58
CA TYR A 50 34.77 23.16 1.95
C TYR A 50 34.96 23.30 3.45
N TYR A 51 35.34 22.20 4.09
CA TYR A 51 35.64 22.16 5.51
C TYR A 51 37.14 22.20 5.73
N LYS A 52 37.58 22.92 6.76
CA LYS A 52 38.93 22.76 7.31
C LYS A 52 38.95 21.53 8.23
N ILE A 53 40.09 20.87 8.36
CA ILE A 53 40.24 19.66 9.19
C ILE A 53 39.87 19.96 10.67
N SER A 54 40.18 21.15 11.15
CA SER A 54 39.78 21.63 12.49
C SER A 54 38.27 21.76 12.72
N GLN A 55 37.48 21.90 11.65
CA GLN A 55 36.01 22.07 11.72
C GLN A 55 35.26 20.74 11.63
N LEU A 56 35.99 19.63 11.47
CA LEU A 56 35.38 18.31 11.37
C LEU A 56 34.71 17.93 12.68
N GLN A 57 33.42 17.60 12.59
CA GLN A 57 32.69 17.05 13.71
C GLN A 57 32.96 15.55 13.83
N ARG A 58 32.87 15.00 15.05
CA ARG A 58 32.94 13.56 15.33
C ARG A 58 31.67 12.82 14.89
N SER A 59 31.29 13.04 13.64
CA SER A 59 30.09 12.51 13.00
C SER A 59 30.49 11.82 11.70
N SER A 60 29.69 10.86 11.27
CA SER A 60 29.96 10.09 10.05
C SER A 60 29.42 10.78 8.80
N ALA A 61 29.75 12.06 8.61
CA ALA A 61 29.28 12.88 7.49
C ALA A 61 30.25 12.82 6.29
N ASP A 62 29.70 12.98 5.08
CA ASP A 62 30.51 13.22 3.89
C ASP A 62 31.02 14.66 3.88
N VAL A 63 32.33 14.85 3.73
CA VAL A 63 32.97 16.18 3.79
C VAL A 63 33.94 16.36 2.63
N GLN A 64 34.09 17.62 2.20
CA GLN A 64 35.04 18.02 1.17
C GLN A 64 36.15 18.89 1.78
N ILE A 65 37.41 18.53 1.54
CA ILE A 65 38.57 19.18 2.16
C ILE A 65 39.62 19.46 1.08
N ILE A 66 40.28 20.61 1.17
CA ILE A 66 41.43 20.97 0.35
C ILE A 66 42.68 20.83 1.20
N GLY A 67 43.70 20.16 0.67
CA GLY A 67 44.94 19.92 1.39
C GLY A 67 45.95 19.17 0.54
N LYS A 68 47.01 18.70 1.16
CA LYS A 68 48.13 18.03 0.49
C LYS A 68 48.41 16.69 1.13
N VAL A 69 48.76 15.69 0.32
CA VAL A 69 49.27 14.42 0.84
C VAL A 69 50.73 14.61 1.22
N VAL A 70 51.06 14.49 2.51
CA VAL A 70 52.41 14.70 3.04
C VAL A 70 53.18 13.40 3.22
N HIS A 71 52.49 12.28 3.44
CA HIS A 71 53.12 11.00 3.67
C HIS A 71 52.26 9.84 3.18
N LEU A 72 52.89 8.75 2.74
CA LEU A 72 52.25 7.52 2.25
C LEU A 72 52.93 6.32 2.92
N LYS A 73 52.14 5.49 3.61
CA LYS A 73 52.59 4.25 4.26
C LYS A 73 51.72 3.07 3.84
N THR A 74 52.32 1.90 3.65
CA THR A 74 51.60 0.64 3.49
C THR A 74 51.61 -0.09 4.82
N VAL A 75 50.44 -0.48 5.32
CA VAL A 75 50.30 -1.22 6.58
C VAL A 75 49.84 -2.63 6.26
N GLU A 76 50.66 -3.61 6.61
CA GLU A 76 50.32 -5.04 6.49
C GLU A 76 49.41 -5.48 7.65
N GLN A 77 48.44 -6.34 7.37
CA GLN A 77 47.49 -6.89 8.34
C GLN A 77 47.44 -8.43 8.24
N LYS A 78 46.88 -9.10 9.27
CA LYS A 78 46.76 -10.57 9.32
C LYS A 78 46.06 -11.19 8.10
N LYS A 79 45.20 -10.45 7.41
CA LYS A 79 44.65 -10.78 6.08
C LYS A 79 44.64 -9.51 5.20
N GLY A 80 45.62 -9.39 4.31
CA GLY A 80 45.76 -8.30 3.34
C GLY A 80 46.61 -7.11 3.81
N SER A 81 46.87 -6.17 2.92
CA SER A 81 47.54 -4.89 3.20
C SER A 81 46.52 -3.75 3.09
N ARG A 82 46.83 -2.57 3.63
CA ARG A 82 46.09 -1.32 3.36
C ARG A 82 47.06 -0.17 3.11
N LEU A 83 46.71 0.73 2.19
CA LEU A 83 47.47 1.95 1.94
C LEU A 83 46.89 3.07 2.83
N VAL A 84 47.75 3.77 3.56
CA VAL A 84 47.37 4.92 4.38
C VAL A 84 48.16 6.13 3.95
N ALA A 85 47.49 7.20 3.56
CA ALA A 85 48.11 8.48 3.26
C ALA A 85 47.76 9.51 4.34
N ARG A 86 48.76 10.27 4.81
CA ARG A 86 48.53 11.39 5.70
C ARG A 86 48.25 12.63 4.86
N PHE A 87 47.06 13.18 5.03
CA PHE A 87 46.59 14.36 4.34
C PHE A 87 46.54 15.53 5.32
N LYS A 88 47.08 16.67 4.91
CA LYS A 88 47.26 17.85 5.76
C LYS A 88 46.70 19.09 5.09
N ASP A 89 45.96 19.87 5.87
CA ASP A 89 45.60 21.25 5.53
C ASP A 89 46.33 22.21 6.49
N ASP A 90 46.02 23.50 6.42
CA ASP A 90 46.67 24.52 7.26
C ASP A 90 46.26 24.44 8.74
N THR A 91 45.30 23.56 9.11
CA THR A 91 44.70 23.48 10.45
C THR A 91 44.86 22.13 11.14
N GLY A 92 45.12 21.05 10.41
CA GLY A 92 45.21 19.71 11.00
C GLY A 92 45.63 18.62 10.02
N GLU A 93 45.57 17.37 10.48
CA GLU A 93 45.95 16.18 9.71
C GLU A 93 44.82 15.12 9.78
N ILE A 94 44.61 14.40 8.69
CA ILE A 94 43.64 13.31 8.55
C ILE A 94 44.28 12.12 7.82
N GLU A 95 43.90 10.89 8.17
CA GLU A 95 44.38 9.68 7.49
C GLU A 95 43.42 9.24 6.37
N LEU A 96 43.91 9.14 5.14
CA LEU A 96 43.18 8.55 4.01
C LEU A 96 43.53 7.07 3.90
N VAL A 97 42.53 6.19 3.83
CA VAL A 97 42.74 4.73 3.91
C VAL A 97 42.16 4.01 2.70
N TRP A 98 42.94 3.17 2.03
CA TRP A 98 42.48 2.33 0.93
C TRP A 98 42.79 0.85 1.18
N PHE A 99 41.75 0.01 1.09
CA PHE A 99 41.86 -1.44 1.20
C PHE A 99 42.08 -2.12 -0.16
N ARG A 100 41.68 -1.47 -1.26
CA ARG A 100 41.78 -1.97 -2.65
C ARG A 100 42.53 -0.95 -3.53
N GLY A 101 43.16 -1.41 -4.62
CA GLY A 101 43.81 -0.54 -5.61
C GLY A 101 45.16 0.09 -5.19
N GLN A 102 45.83 -0.50 -4.20
CA GLN A 102 46.98 0.10 -3.51
C GLN A 102 48.19 0.38 -4.41
N LYS A 103 48.51 -0.53 -5.34
CA LYS A 103 49.63 -0.36 -6.28
C LYS A 103 49.41 0.85 -7.20
N TRP A 104 48.25 0.91 -7.84
CA TRP A 104 47.86 2.01 -8.74
C TRP A 104 47.78 3.36 -8.01
N LEU A 105 47.22 3.39 -6.80
CA LEU A 105 47.15 4.62 -6.00
C LEU A 105 48.54 5.12 -5.60
N ARG A 106 49.45 4.22 -5.21
CA ARG A 106 50.82 4.58 -4.84
C ARG A 106 51.59 5.22 -5.99
N GLU A 107 51.36 4.76 -7.23
CA GLU A 107 52.02 5.29 -8.43
C GLU A 107 51.42 6.63 -8.88
N ASN A 108 50.12 6.85 -8.66
CA ASN A 108 49.43 8.07 -9.14
C ASN A 108 49.35 9.20 -8.11
N LEU A 109 49.46 8.92 -6.82
CA LEU A 109 49.43 9.94 -5.77
C LEU A 109 50.77 10.67 -5.67
N LYS A 110 50.76 11.98 -5.94
CA LYS A 110 51.94 12.83 -5.82
C LYS A 110 51.98 13.49 -4.44
N LEU A 111 53.11 13.36 -3.75
CA LEU A 111 53.33 14.03 -2.47
C LEU A 111 53.40 15.55 -2.66
N ASN A 112 52.93 16.30 -1.66
CA ASN A 112 52.97 17.77 -1.56
C ASN A 112 52.23 18.53 -2.68
N VAL A 113 51.40 17.86 -3.47
CA VAL A 113 50.50 18.48 -4.44
C VAL A 113 49.15 18.76 -3.77
N PRO A 114 48.51 19.92 -4.04
CA PRO A 114 47.17 20.19 -3.52
C PRO A 114 46.12 19.33 -4.22
N TYR A 115 45.32 18.63 -3.42
CA TYR A 115 44.18 17.82 -3.84
C TYR A 115 42.91 18.30 -3.14
N VAL A 116 41.79 18.12 -3.83
CA VAL A 116 40.46 18.12 -3.25
C VAL A 116 40.11 16.68 -2.92
N ILE A 117 39.77 16.42 -1.67
CA ILE A 117 39.30 15.12 -1.22
C ILE A 117 37.83 15.19 -0.83
N PHE A 118 37.07 14.15 -1.14
CA PHE A 118 35.68 14.01 -0.77
C PHE A 118 35.40 12.60 -0.27
N GLY A 119 34.73 12.47 0.87
CA GLY A 119 34.31 11.18 1.38
C GLY A 119 33.81 11.22 2.82
N LYS A 120 33.42 10.05 3.31
CA LYS A 120 32.87 9.89 4.65
C LYS A 120 33.95 9.99 5.70
N CYS A 121 33.79 10.93 6.63
CA CYS A 121 34.70 11.09 7.75
C CYS A 121 34.40 10.05 8.84
N ASN A 122 35.41 9.31 9.30
CA ASN A 122 35.32 8.37 10.40
C ASN A 122 36.25 8.83 11.53
N TRP A 123 35.77 8.83 12.76
CA TRP A 123 36.58 9.12 13.93
C TRP A 123 36.97 7.80 14.63
N TYR A 124 38.27 7.51 14.72
CA TYR A 124 38.77 6.31 15.38
C TYR A 124 40.14 6.57 16.02
N ASN A 125 40.33 6.10 17.26
CA ASN A 125 41.59 6.25 18.02
C ASN A 125 42.14 7.70 18.09
N GLY A 126 41.26 8.70 18.20
CA GLY A 126 41.68 10.10 18.37
C GLY A 126 42.09 10.82 17.08
N THR A 127 41.98 10.17 15.92
CA THR A 127 42.32 10.75 14.61
C THR A 127 41.14 10.60 13.65
N PHE A 128 40.93 11.62 12.81
CA PHE A 128 40.02 11.48 11.68
C PHE A 128 40.63 10.56 10.62
N SER A 129 39.79 9.74 10.02
CA SER A 129 40.14 8.86 8.92
C SER A 129 39.08 8.91 7.83
N MET A 130 39.47 8.81 6.57
CA MET A 130 38.57 8.79 5.44
C MET A 130 38.87 7.56 4.58
N PRO A 131 38.03 6.51 4.64
CA PRO A 131 38.24 5.32 3.82
C PRO A 131 37.76 5.57 2.38
N HIS A 132 38.59 5.19 1.41
CA HIS A 132 38.31 5.30 -0.03
C HIS A 132 37.78 6.67 -0.48
N PRO A 133 38.49 7.78 -0.19
CA PRO A 133 38.08 9.11 -0.65
C PRO A 133 38.14 9.21 -2.18
N ASP A 134 37.18 9.94 -2.74
CA ASP A 134 37.33 10.52 -4.07
C ASP A 134 38.41 11.62 -3.99
N MET A 135 39.42 11.55 -4.84
CA MET A 135 40.51 12.53 -4.88
C MET A 135 40.69 13.09 -6.28
N GLU A 136 40.89 14.38 -6.37
CA GLU A 136 41.24 15.06 -7.62
C GLU A 136 42.25 16.19 -7.38
N PRO A 137 43.23 16.40 -8.28
CA PRO A 137 44.16 17.52 -8.15
C PRO A 137 43.41 18.85 -8.17
N LEU A 138 43.78 19.79 -7.31
CA LEU A 138 43.10 21.10 -7.21
C LEU A 138 43.06 21.84 -8.56
N LYS A 139 44.15 21.79 -9.33
CA LYS A 139 44.22 22.38 -10.68
C LYS A 139 43.19 21.79 -11.65
N ALA A 140 42.94 20.48 -11.58
CA ALA A 140 41.95 19.82 -12.41
C ALA A 140 40.52 20.13 -11.93
N HIS A 141 40.34 20.27 -10.62
CA HIS A 141 39.07 20.66 -10.02
C HIS A 141 38.67 22.10 -10.40
N GLU A 142 39.62 23.04 -10.38
CA GLU A 142 39.40 24.45 -10.76
C GLU A 142 39.09 24.64 -12.25
N GLN A 143 39.64 23.78 -13.11
CA GLN A 143 39.39 23.78 -14.56
C GLN A 143 38.08 23.05 -14.95
N GLY A 144 37.52 22.24 -14.05
CA GLY A 144 36.29 21.50 -14.26
C GLY A 144 35.04 22.34 -14.01
N THR A 145 33.90 21.92 -14.59
CA THR A 145 32.59 22.48 -14.26
C THR A 145 32.28 22.21 -12.79
N LYS A 146 32.23 23.26 -11.95
CA LYS A 146 31.83 23.15 -10.53
C LYS A 146 30.41 22.62 -10.43
N MET A 147 30.26 21.34 -10.08
CA MET A 147 28.97 20.77 -9.70
C MET A 147 28.79 20.97 -8.21
N TYR A 148 27.98 21.97 -7.86
CA TYR A 148 27.62 22.29 -6.47
C TYR A 148 26.93 21.11 -5.79
N MET A 149 26.10 20.37 -6.53
CA MET A 149 25.40 19.20 -6.04
C MET A 149 25.54 18.08 -7.05
N GLN A 150 26.16 16.98 -6.62
CA GLN A 150 26.39 15.82 -7.48
C GLN A 150 25.19 14.86 -7.38
N PRO A 151 24.47 14.61 -8.49
CA PRO A 151 23.41 13.61 -8.52
C PRO A 151 24.00 12.21 -8.34
N VAL A 152 23.29 11.34 -7.62
CA VAL A 152 23.63 9.92 -7.49
C VAL A 152 22.46 9.09 -8.02
N TYR A 153 22.66 8.55 -9.21
CA TYR A 153 21.76 7.62 -9.88
C TYR A 153 21.73 6.21 -9.25
N PRO A 154 20.60 5.47 -9.41
CA PRO A 154 20.51 4.04 -9.08
C PRO A 154 21.65 3.23 -9.73
N SER A 155 22.20 2.25 -9.00
CA SER A 155 23.28 1.39 -9.49
C SER A 155 23.14 0.00 -8.89
N THR A 156 23.49 -1.03 -9.67
CA THR A 156 23.53 -2.44 -9.27
C THR A 156 24.98 -2.93 -9.24
N GLU A 157 25.26 -4.01 -8.52
CA GLU A 157 26.60 -4.60 -8.48
C GLU A 157 27.12 -4.97 -9.87
N LYS A 158 26.24 -5.50 -10.74
CA LYS A 158 26.56 -5.83 -12.13
C LYS A 158 26.95 -4.60 -12.95
N LEU A 159 26.27 -3.46 -12.76
CA LEU A 159 26.63 -2.20 -13.41
C LEU A 159 28.03 -1.74 -12.99
N SER A 160 28.30 -1.77 -11.69
CA SER A 160 29.61 -1.39 -11.14
C SER A 160 30.72 -2.32 -11.66
N ASN A 161 30.48 -3.63 -11.69
CA ASN A 161 31.45 -4.63 -12.17
C ASN A 161 31.75 -4.47 -13.66
N LYS A 162 30.78 -4.04 -14.47
CA LYS A 162 30.98 -3.71 -15.89
C LYS A 162 31.51 -2.29 -16.14
N GLY A 163 31.93 -1.57 -15.08
CA GLY A 163 32.53 -0.25 -15.17
C GLY A 163 31.55 0.90 -15.43
N ILE A 164 30.24 0.66 -15.32
CA ILE A 164 29.20 1.70 -15.42
C ILE A 164 29.03 2.34 -14.04
N THR A 165 29.94 3.26 -13.72
CA THR A 165 29.90 4.02 -12.46
C THR A 165 28.95 5.22 -12.54
N ASN A 166 28.63 5.81 -11.40
CA ASN A 166 27.80 7.01 -11.33
C ASN A 166 28.37 8.20 -12.15
N LYS A 167 29.70 8.30 -12.22
CA LYS A 167 30.42 9.28 -13.07
C LYS A 167 30.13 9.04 -14.55
N VAL A 168 30.03 7.79 -14.99
CA VAL A 168 29.67 7.43 -16.38
C VAL A 168 28.23 7.83 -16.67
N ILE A 169 27.27 7.45 -15.80
CA ILE A 169 25.86 7.81 -15.97
C ILE A 169 25.68 9.33 -16.03
N SER A 170 26.35 10.08 -15.15
CA SER A 170 26.32 11.54 -15.14
C SER A 170 26.84 12.15 -16.45
N LYS A 171 27.92 11.61 -17.02
CA LYS A 171 28.45 12.04 -18.32
C LYS A 171 27.50 11.73 -19.48
N LEU A 172 26.87 10.55 -19.47
CA LEU A 172 25.86 10.19 -20.47
C LEU A 172 24.66 11.14 -20.39
N MET A 173 24.21 11.47 -19.19
CA MET A 173 23.14 12.44 -18.97
C MET A 173 23.52 13.82 -19.52
N GLN A 174 24.73 14.32 -19.23
CA GLN A 174 25.20 15.60 -19.78
C GLN A 174 25.24 15.62 -21.30
N GLN A 175 25.79 14.56 -21.91
CA GLN A 175 25.83 14.41 -23.36
C GLN A 175 24.42 14.45 -23.95
N LEU A 176 23.46 13.77 -23.32
CA LEU A 176 22.08 13.77 -23.75
C LEU A 176 21.43 15.16 -23.65
N PHE A 177 21.67 15.90 -22.58
CA PHE A 177 21.18 17.27 -22.43
C PHE A 177 21.76 18.23 -23.49
N ILE A 178 23.03 18.03 -23.88
CA ILE A 178 23.67 18.78 -24.97
C ILE A 178 22.99 18.46 -26.31
N GLU A 179 22.77 17.19 -26.63
CA GLU A 179 22.10 16.78 -27.88
C GLU A 179 20.64 17.28 -27.97
N ILE A 180 19.97 17.42 -26.83
CA ILE A 180 18.60 17.94 -26.70
C ILE A 180 18.53 19.48 -26.75
N ASN A 181 19.68 20.18 -26.66
CA ASN A 181 19.77 21.62 -26.44
C ASN A 181 18.98 22.11 -25.19
N GLY A 182 18.77 21.23 -24.21
CA GLY A 182 18.04 21.53 -22.97
C GLY A 182 16.59 22.01 -23.14
N LYS A 183 15.97 21.87 -24.32
CA LYS A 183 14.61 22.34 -24.59
C LYS A 183 13.60 21.20 -24.57
N PHE A 184 12.68 21.24 -23.61
CA PHE A 184 11.57 20.30 -23.50
C PHE A 184 10.26 21.00 -23.85
N THR A 185 9.38 20.29 -24.56
CA THR A 185 8.01 20.77 -24.80
C THR A 185 7.26 20.75 -23.48
N GLU A 186 6.61 21.86 -23.15
CA GLU A 186 5.79 21.94 -21.94
C GLU A 186 4.69 20.87 -21.94
N SER A 187 4.36 20.38 -20.76
CA SER A 187 3.35 19.33 -20.58
C SER A 187 2.13 19.81 -19.80
N LEU A 188 2.19 20.90 -19.04
CA LEU A 188 1.01 21.43 -18.36
C LEU A 188 0.47 22.67 -19.08
N SER A 189 -0.79 23.03 -18.84
CA SER A 189 -1.34 24.28 -19.34
C SER A 189 -0.77 25.47 -18.57
N ASP A 190 -0.72 26.64 -19.21
CA ASP A 190 -0.23 27.87 -18.57
C ASP A 190 -1.01 28.21 -17.31
N LYS A 191 -2.33 27.96 -17.30
CA LYS A 191 -3.18 28.12 -16.11
C LYS A 191 -2.65 27.31 -14.91
N LEU A 192 -2.37 26.03 -15.11
CA LEU A 192 -1.82 25.17 -14.04
C LEU A 192 -0.43 25.63 -13.60
N LEU A 193 0.40 26.12 -14.52
CA LEU A 193 1.73 26.63 -14.17
C LEU A 193 1.64 27.86 -13.25
N HIS A 194 0.74 28.79 -13.55
CA HIS A 194 0.56 30.01 -12.77
C HIS A 194 -0.12 29.75 -11.41
N ASP A 195 -1.22 28.98 -11.40
CA ASP A 195 -1.99 28.68 -10.18
C ASP A 195 -1.12 27.99 -9.12
N LEU A 196 -0.24 27.08 -9.56
CA LEU A 196 0.62 26.28 -8.70
C LEU A 196 2.05 26.83 -8.57
N LYS A 197 2.36 27.98 -9.20
CA LYS A 197 3.70 28.60 -9.23
C LYS A 197 4.81 27.61 -9.63
N LEU A 198 4.50 26.79 -10.64
CA LEU A 198 5.36 25.74 -11.15
C LEU A 198 6.43 26.30 -12.08
N ILE A 199 7.66 25.81 -11.94
CA ILE A 199 8.71 26.07 -12.94
C ILE A 199 8.41 25.32 -14.24
N ASN A 200 8.93 25.82 -15.35
CA ASN A 200 8.74 25.20 -16.66
C ASN A 200 9.41 23.82 -16.73
N LYS A 201 8.96 22.96 -17.65
CA LYS A 201 9.47 21.60 -17.77
C LYS A 201 10.97 21.54 -18.05
N SER A 202 11.49 22.48 -18.84
CA SER A 202 12.91 22.49 -19.21
C SER A 202 13.81 22.75 -18.00
N GLU A 203 13.44 23.71 -17.16
CA GLU A 203 14.13 24.01 -15.91
C GLU A 203 13.98 22.88 -14.90
N ALA A 204 12.81 22.26 -14.79
CA ALA A 204 12.60 21.12 -13.90
C ALA A 204 13.47 19.93 -14.28
N MET A 205 13.50 19.55 -15.56
CA MET A 205 14.35 18.46 -16.06
C MET A 205 15.84 18.80 -15.90
N PHE A 206 16.24 20.05 -16.11
CA PHE A 206 17.64 20.42 -15.89
C PHE A 206 18.02 20.33 -14.40
N ASN A 207 17.23 20.93 -13.51
CA ASN A 207 17.58 21.02 -12.09
C ASN A 207 17.40 19.70 -11.33
N ILE A 208 16.61 18.74 -11.82
CA ILE A 208 16.57 17.40 -11.21
C ILE A 208 17.86 16.61 -11.48
N HIS A 209 18.51 16.80 -12.62
CA HIS A 209 19.77 16.12 -12.92
C HIS A 209 21.00 16.94 -12.53
N PHE A 210 20.93 18.26 -12.67
CA PHE A 210 22.02 19.20 -12.45
C PHE A 210 21.53 20.38 -11.59
N PRO A 211 21.19 20.14 -10.31
CA PRO A 211 20.66 21.18 -9.44
C PRO A 211 21.66 22.31 -9.22
N LYS A 212 21.21 23.54 -9.42
CA LYS A 212 21.99 24.76 -9.14
C LYS A 212 21.90 25.18 -7.66
N SER A 213 20.78 24.87 -7.00
CA SER A 213 20.54 25.14 -5.58
C SER A 213 19.53 24.15 -5.00
N GLN A 214 19.51 24.03 -3.66
CA GLN A 214 18.53 23.19 -2.96
C GLN A 214 17.09 23.64 -3.25
N GLU A 215 16.87 24.96 -3.37
CA GLU A 215 15.55 25.52 -3.65
C GLU A 215 15.04 25.14 -5.05
N LEU A 216 15.91 25.24 -6.07
CA LEU A 216 15.56 24.86 -7.44
C LEU A 216 15.38 23.35 -7.57
N LEU A 217 16.16 22.56 -6.83
CA LEU A 217 15.97 21.12 -6.75
C LEU A 217 14.59 20.78 -6.17
N ALA A 218 14.19 21.43 -5.07
CA ALA A 218 12.89 21.21 -4.45
C ALA A 218 11.73 21.59 -5.41
N LYS A 219 11.84 22.73 -6.10
CA LYS A 219 10.87 23.17 -7.13
C LYS A 219 10.79 22.17 -8.29
N ALA A 220 11.93 21.65 -8.76
CA ALA A 220 11.98 20.65 -9.82
C ALA A 220 11.37 19.31 -9.41
N GLN A 221 11.71 18.81 -8.21
CA GLN A 221 11.11 17.60 -7.65
C GLN A 221 9.59 17.76 -7.53
N TRP A 222 9.13 18.88 -6.97
CA TRP A 222 7.69 19.14 -6.82
C TRP A 222 6.97 19.19 -8.17
N ARG A 223 7.51 19.91 -9.17
CA ARG A 223 6.95 19.99 -10.52
C ARG A 223 6.83 18.63 -11.22
N LEU A 224 7.89 17.81 -11.14
CA LEU A 224 7.94 16.52 -11.83
C LEU A 224 7.07 15.47 -11.13
N LYS A 225 7.06 15.46 -9.79
CA LYS A 225 6.15 14.62 -9.01
C LYS A 225 4.69 14.99 -9.28
N PHE A 226 4.38 16.28 -9.28
CA PHE A 226 3.05 16.76 -9.64
C PHE A 226 2.66 16.33 -11.06
N GLU A 227 3.56 16.47 -12.05
CA GLU A 227 3.31 16.02 -13.43
C GLU A 227 2.90 14.55 -13.48
N GLU A 228 3.72 13.70 -12.87
CA GLU A 228 3.54 12.25 -12.91
C GLU A 228 2.20 11.88 -12.27
N LEU A 229 1.91 12.40 -11.08
CA LEU A 229 0.67 12.12 -10.37
C LEU A 229 -0.55 12.73 -11.08
N PHE A 230 -0.43 13.93 -11.67
CA PHE A 230 -1.50 14.60 -12.40
C PHE A 230 -1.95 13.79 -13.61
N TYR A 231 -1.00 13.33 -14.43
CA TYR A 231 -1.34 12.53 -15.61
C TYR A 231 -1.91 11.16 -15.26
N ILE A 232 -1.43 10.54 -14.18
CA ILE A 232 -2.00 9.30 -13.65
C ILE A 232 -3.45 9.53 -13.20
N GLN A 233 -3.70 10.57 -12.39
CA GLN A 233 -5.06 10.88 -11.92
C GLN A 233 -5.99 11.26 -13.10
N LEU A 234 -5.51 12.04 -14.07
CA LEU A 234 -6.26 12.39 -15.27
C LEU A 234 -6.67 11.13 -16.05
N GLN A 235 -5.78 10.15 -16.18
CA GLN A 235 -6.07 8.88 -16.84
C GLN A 235 -7.12 8.07 -16.07
N LEU A 236 -6.95 7.90 -14.75
CA LEU A 236 -7.83 7.10 -13.91
C LEU A 236 -9.25 7.70 -13.89
N ILE A 237 -9.36 9.00 -13.63
CA ILE A 237 -10.64 9.71 -13.66
C ILE A 237 -11.25 9.67 -15.07
N GLY A 238 -10.45 9.90 -16.11
CA GLY A 238 -10.91 9.83 -17.50
C GLY A 238 -11.45 8.46 -17.89
N LYS A 239 -10.80 7.38 -17.44
CA LYS A 239 -11.29 6.00 -17.59
C LYS A 239 -12.63 5.81 -16.88
N ASN A 240 -12.80 6.31 -15.65
CA ASN A 240 -14.08 6.25 -14.94
C ASN A 240 -15.19 6.98 -15.67
N VAL A 241 -14.94 8.20 -16.13
CA VAL A 241 -15.93 8.98 -16.88
C VAL A 241 -16.28 8.27 -18.19
N SER A 242 -15.30 7.71 -18.91
CA SER A 242 -15.54 6.95 -20.13
C SER A 242 -16.34 5.66 -19.85
N ARG A 243 -16.02 4.95 -18.77
CA ARG A 243 -16.73 3.74 -18.34
C ARG A 243 -18.19 4.04 -17.99
N LYS A 244 -18.44 5.07 -17.18
CA LYS A 244 -19.81 5.52 -16.85
C LYS A 244 -20.64 5.88 -18.09
N LYS A 245 -19.99 6.38 -19.16
CA LYS A 245 -20.67 6.61 -20.45
C LYS A 245 -20.91 5.34 -21.27
N LYS A 246 -20.00 4.37 -21.22
CA LYS A 246 -20.07 3.13 -22.02
C LYS A 246 -20.95 2.06 -21.39
N ILE A 247 -20.85 1.89 -20.08
CA ILE A 247 -21.54 0.84 -19.34
C ILE A 247 -22.80 1.44 -18.73
N LYS A 248 -23.93 1.18 -19.40
CA LYS A 248 -25.26 1.52 -18.89
C LYS A 248 -25.56 0.67 -17.65
N GLY A 249 -26.22 1.29 -16.68
CA GLY A 249 -26.75 0.62 -15.49
C GLY A 249 -28.26 0.83 -15.40
N PHE A 250 -28.90 0.11 -14.48
CA PHE A 250 -30.34 0.26 -14.23
C PHE A 250 -30.58 1.44 -13.28
N PRO A 251 -31.26 2.51 -13.68
CA PRO A 251 -31.49 3.64 -12.78
C PRO A 251 -32.47 3.25 -11.68
N PHE A 252 -32.04 3.36 -10.42
CA PHE A 252 -32.91 3.23 -9.25
C PHE A 252 -33.40 4.63 -8.84
N SER A 253 -34.46 5.10 -9.51
CA SER A 253 -35.01 6.45 -9.30
C SER A 253 -35.84 6.57 -8.03
N GLU A 254 -36.44 5.47 -7.58
CA GLU A 254 -37.39 5.49 -6.48
C GLU A 254 -36.76 5.09 -5.15
N VAL A 255 -37.22 5.75 -4.08
CA VAL A 255 -37.02 5.28 -2.70
C VAL A 255 -38.40 4.89 -2.21
N GLY A 256 -38.67 3.59 -2.24
CA GLY A 256 -39.97 3.01 -1.98
C GLY A 256 -40.24 2.81 -0.49
N GLU A 257 -41.27 2.02 -0.20
CA GLU A 257 -41.72 1.78 1.16
C GLU A 257 -40.77 0.85 1.92
N TYR A 258 -40.12 -0.12 1.27
CA TYR A 258 -39.21 -1.04 1.95
C TYR A 258 -38.04 -0.31 2.60
N PHE A 259 -37.41 0.62 1.87
CA PHE A 259 -36.32 1.43 2.42
C PHE A 259 -36.80 2.34 3.54
N LYS A 260 -37.95 3.02 3.36
CA LYS A 260 -38.47 3.99 4.32
C LYS A 260 -38.94 3.31 5.61
N ASP A 261 -39.66 2.21 5.51
CA ASP A 261 -40.12 1.43 6.66
C ASP A 261 -38.94 0.88 7.44
N PHE A 262 -37.96 0.29 6.73
CA PHE A 262 -36.75 -0.21 7.38
C PHE A 262 -36.01 0.88 8.14
N TYR A 263 -35.81 2.04 7.51
CA TYR A 263 -35.07 3.16 8.12
C TYR A 263 -35.80 3.77 9.33
N ASN A 264 -37.14 3.89 9.28
CA ASN A 264 -37.91 4.55 10.33
C ASN A 264 -38.32 3.62 11.47
N ASN A 265 -38.65 2.35 11.17
CA ASN A 265 -39.35 1.46 12.10
C ASN A 265 -38.56 0.21 12.49
N LYS A 266 -37.62 -0.26 11.65
CA LYS A 266 -36.89 -1.52 11.88
C LYS A 266 -35.44 -1.32 12.30
N LEU A 267 -34.86 -0.17 11.97
CA LEU A 267 -33.45 0.11 12.25
C LEU A 267 -33.22 0.21 13.77
N PRO A 268 -32.38 -0.67 14.38
CA PRO A 268 -32.27 -0.75 15.84
C PRO A 268 -31.39 0.35 16.47
N PHE A 269 -30.76 1.20 15.65
CA PHE A 269 -29.87 2.26 16.09
C PHE A 269 -29.87 3.44 15.11
N GLU A 270 -29.48 4.62 15.55
CA GLU A 270 -29.31 5.76 14.63
C GLU A 270 -28.05 5.61 13.76
N LEU A 271 -28.20 5.87 12.46
CA LEU A 271 -27.06 5.92 11.56
C LEU A 271 -26.15 7.13 11.87
N THR A 272 -24.85 6.87 11.82
CA THR A 272 -23.79 7.89 11.90
C THR A 272 -23.86 8.88 10.74
N GLY A 273 -23.21 10.04 10.88
CA GLY A 273 -23.11 11.04 9.82
C GLY A 273 -22.38 10.48 8.60
N ALA A 274 -21.31 9.70 8.84
CA ALA A 274 -20.56 9.01 7.79
C ALA A 274 -21.42 7.99 7.03
N GLN A 275 -22.20 7.15 7.73
CA GLN A 275 -23.11 6.19 7.08
C GLN A 275 -24.17 6.90 6.24
N LYS A 276 -24.82 7.95 6.77
CA LYS A 276 -25.81 8.76 6.03
C LYS A 276 -25.20 9.40 4.78
N ARG A 277 -23.97 9.91 4.87
CA ARG A 277 -23.23 10.48 3.72
C ARG A 277 -22.98 9.41 2.66
N VAL A 278 -22.48 8.25 3.05
CA VAL A 278 -22.18 7.15 2.12
C VAL A 278 -23.45 6.64 1.42
N ILE A 279 -24.57 6.49 2.14
CA ILE A 279 -25.85 6.07 1.53
C ILE A 279 -26.33 7.10 0.50
N LYS A 280 -26.15 8.40 0.75
CA LYS A 280 -26.46 9.46 -0.23
C LYS A 280 -25.56 9.38 -1.47
N GLU A 281 -24.26 9.13 -1.28
CA GLU A 281 -23.31 8.92 -2.39
C GLU A 281 -23.73 7.72 -3.26
N ILE A 282 -24.05 6.58 -2.62
CA ILE A 282 -24.52 5.37 -3.29
C ILE A 282 -25.83 5.62 -4.04
N ARG A 283 -26.82 6.25 -3.40
CA ARG A 283 -28.11 6.58 -4.04
C ARG A 283 -27.91 7.48 -5.26
N SER A 284 -27.02 8.47 -5.19
CA SER A 284 -26.74 9.36 -6.32
C SER A 284 -26.16 8.60 -7.52
N ASP A 285 -25.35 7.57 -7.29
CA ASP A 285 -24.81 6.75 -8.37
C ASP A 285 -25.85 5.76 -8.92
N LEU A 286 -26.64 5.13 -8.04
CA LEU A 286 -27.70 4.19 -8.43
C LEU A 286 -28.82 4.88 -9.21
N GLY A 287 -29.12 6.15 -8.91
CA GLY A 287 -30.09 6.94 -9.68
C GLY A 287 -29.56 7.41 -11.05
N SER A 288 -28.29 7.12 -11.38
CA SER A 288 -27.71 7.48 -12.69
C SER A 288 -27.93 6.37 -13.72
N ASN A 289 -27.90 6.72 -15.01
CA ASN A 289 -27.97 5.73 -16.10
C ASN A 289 -26.67 4.92 -16.30
N ALA A 290 -25.70 5.04 -15.40
CA ALA A 290 -24.40 4.39 -15.47
C ALA A 290 -24.30 3.28 -14.41
N GLN A 291 -23.56 2.21 -14.72
CA GLN A 291 -23.27 1.19 -13.72
C GLN A 291 -22.44 1.78 -12.57
N MET A 292 -23.02 1.87 -11.37
CA MET A 292 -22.25 2.04 -10.12
C MET A 292 -21.21 0.92 -9.96
N ASN A 293 -19.96 1.30 -9.72
CA ASN A 293 -18.88 0.39 -9.33
C ASN A 293 -18.07 1.06 -8.22
N ARG A 294 -18.38 0.71 -6.96
CA ARG A 294 -17.96 1.49 -5.79
C ARG A 294 -17.31 0.61 -4.73
N LEU A 295 -16.21 1.09 -4.16
CA LEU A 295 -15.55 0.53 -2.98
C LEU A 295 -16.03 1.25 -1.73
N LEU A 296 -16.75 0.52 -0.88
CA LEU A 296 -17.11 0.89 0.47
C LEU A 296 -16.03 0.44 1.45
N GLN A 297 -15.34 1.41 2.02
CA GLN A 297 -14.32 1.21 3.02
C GLN A 297 -14.78 1.71 4.37
N GLY A 298 -14.43 1.00 5.43
CA GLY A 298 -14.63 1.46 6.80
C GLY A 298 -13.96 0.49 7.75
N ASP A 299 -13.70 0.94 8.97
CA ASP A 299 -13.07 0.09 9.98
C ASP A 299 -13.95 -1.14 10.33
N VAL A 300 -13.37 -2.18 10.93
CA VAL A 300 -14.10 -3.35 11.42
C VAL A 300 -15.16 -2.86 12.41
N GLY A 301 -16.44 -3.14 12.12
CA GLY A 301 -17.56 -2.70 12.97
C GLY A 301 -18.04 -1.27 12.71
N SER A 302 -17.61 -0.59 11.65
CA SER A 302 -18.13 0.73 11.25
C SER A 302 -19.56 0.70 10.67
N GLY A 303 -20.21 -0.47 10.63
CA GLY A 303 -21.55 -0.64 10.04
C GLY A 303 -21.57 -0.73 8.51
N LYS A 304 -20.57 -1.35 7.87
CA LYS A 304 -20.61 -1.61 6.42
C LYS A 304 -21.82 -2.45 6.01
N THR A 305 -22.17 -3.46 6.82
CA THR A 305 -23.32 -4.35 6.56
C THR A 305 -24.64 -3.59 6.53
N ILE A 306 -24.85 -2.58 7.39
CA ILE A 306 -26.11 -1.82 7.35
C ILE A 306 -26.23 -0.97 6.08
N VAL A 307 -25.12 -0.38 5.63
CA VAL A 307 -25.08 0.33 4.34
C VAL A 307 -25.38 -0.64 3.19
N ALA A 308 -24.85 -1.87 3.23
CA ALA A 308 -25.15 -2.91 2.25
C ALA A 308 -26.63 -3.28 2.23
N VAL A 309 -27.27 -3.52 3.39
CA VAL A 309 -28.71 -3.82 3.50
C VAL A 309 -29.54 -2.68 2.90
N MET A 310 -29.30 -1.43 3.30
CA MET A 310 -30.01 -0.29 2.76
C MET A 310 -29.83 -0.14 1.24
N THR A 311 -28.66 -0.52 0.72
CA THR A 311 -28.43 -0.51 -0.72
C THR A 311 -29.23 -1.60 -1.45
N MET A 312 -29.35 -2.79 -0.85
CA MET A 312 -30.20 -3.86 -1.40
C MET A 312 -31.69 -3.47 -1.40
N LEU A 313 -32.16 -2.78 -0.36
CA LEU A 313 -33.53 -2.28 -0.29
C LEU A 313 -33.84 -1.28 -1.40
N LEU A 314 -32.89 -0.41 -1.76
CA LEU A 314 -33.06 0.49 -2.92
C LEU A 314 -33.25 -0.28 -4.23
N ALA A 315 -32.57 -1.41 -4.42
CA ALA A 315 -32.78 -2.25 -5.60
C ALA A 315 -34.17 -2.89 -5.60
N ILE A 316 -34.60 -3.41 -4.44
CA ILE A 316 -35.90 -4.07 -4.26
C ILE A 316 -37.06 -3.10 -4.49
N ASP A 317 -36.96 -1.87 -3.96
CA ASP A 317 -37.94 -0.80 -4.20
C ASP A 317 -38.14 -0.50 -5.69
N ASN A 318 -37.12 -0.73 -6.53
CA ASN A 318 -37.17 -0.51 -7.98
C ASN A 318 -37.47 -1.81 -8.76
N GLY A 319 -37.92 -2.88 -8.11
CA GLY A 319 -38.30 -4.14 -8.74
C GLY A 319 -37.13 -5.05 -9.15
N PHE A 320 -35.95 -4.84 -8.54
CA PHE A 320 -34.76 -5.65 -8.79
C PHE A 320 -34.43 -6.58 -7.63
N GLN A 321 -33.73 -7.66 -7.93
CA GLN A 321 -33.14 -8.59 -6.96
C GLN A 321 -31.71 -8.15 -6.60
N ALA A 322 -31.26 -8.55 -5.41
CA ALA A 322 -29.92 -8.26 -4.92
C ALA A 322 -29.17 -9.54 -4.54
N CYS A 323 -27.84 -9.51 -4.61
CA CYS A 323 -27.01 -10.58 -4.06
C CYS A 323 -25.86 -10.07 -3.21
N LEU A 324 -25.44 -10.89 -2.23
CA LEU A 324 -24.26 -10.66 -1.40
C LEU A 324 -23.34 -11.88 -1.47
N MET A 325 -22.14 -11.66 -1.98
CA MET A 325 -21.10 -12.68 -2.11
C MET A 325 -20.05 -12.52 -1.00
N ALA A 326 -19.82 -13.58 -0.24
CA ALA A 326 -18.81 -13.67 0.82
C ALA A 326 -17.76 -14.76 0.52
N PRO A 327 -16.50 -14.60 0.96
CA PRO A 327 -15.40 -15.49 0.54
C PRO A 327 -15.43 -16.87 1.18
N THR A 328 -16.15 -17.04 2.29
CA THR A 328 -16.26 -18.30 3.02
C THR A 328 -17.70 -18.59 3.38
N GLU A 329 -18.03 -19.87 3.55
CA GLU A 329 -19.38 -20.29 3.95
C GLU A 329 -19.77 -19.74 5.33
N ILE A 330 -18.79 -19.61 6.23
CA ILE A 330 -19.00 -19.07 7.58
C ILE A 330 -19.47 -17.61 7.48
N LEU A 331 -18.76 -16.78 6.70
CA LEU A 331 -19.17 -15.39 6.48
C LEU A 331 -20.52 -15.28 5.77
N ALA A 332 -20.78 -16.15 4.78
CA ALA A 332 -22.06 -16.15 4.07
C ALA A 332 -23.23 -16.46 5.02
N ASN A 333 -23.08 -17.47 5.89
CA ASN A 333 -24.04 -17.79 6.93
C ASN A 333 -24.24 -16.63 7.92
N GLN A 334 -23.15 -15.99 8.35
CA GLN A 334 -23.22 -14.87 9.28
C GLN A 334 -23.97 -13.67 8.69
N HIS A 335 -23.71 -13.34 7.42
CA HIS A 335 -24.47 -12.31 6.70
C HIS A 335 -25.92 -12.72 6.53
N TYR A 336 -26.20 -13.98 6.20
CA TYR A 336 -27.56 -14.49 6.07
C TYR A 336 -28.37 -14.37 7.36
N GLN A 337 -27.81 -14.82 8.50
CA GLN A 337 -28.47 -14.73 9.80
C GLN A 337 -28.71 -13.26 10.18
N GLY A 338 -27.67 -12.44 10.16
CA GLY A 338 -27.78 -11.03 10.58
C GLY A 338 -28.69 -10.20 9.67
N ILE A 339 -28.73 -10.47 8.36
CA ILE A 339 -29.63 -9.78 7.43
C ILE A 339 -31.06 -10.29 7.59
N SER A 340 -31.27 -11.60 7.77
CA SER A 340 -32.60 -12.17 7.97
C SER A 340 -33.24 -11.67 9.27
N GLU A 341 -32.46 -11.56 10.36
CA GLU A 341 -32.91 -10.97 11.63
C GLU A 341 -33.31 -9.50 11.46
N LEU A 342 -32.52 -8.71 10.72
CA LEU A 342 -32.83 -7.30 10.47
C LEU A 342 -34.09 -7.11 9.61
N LEU A 343 -34.36 -8.06 8.71
CA LEU A 343 -35.51 -8.02 7.80
C LEU A 343 -36.73 -8.77 8.36
N GLU A 344 -36.67 -9.22 9.62
CA GLU A 344 -37.76 -9.97 10.23
C GLU A 344 -39.06 -9.14 10.30
N GLY A 345 -40.17 -9.75 9.88
CA GLY A 345 -41.46 -9.09 9.77
C GLY A 345 -41.54 -8.04 8.65
N THR A 346 -40.72 -8.17 7.60
CA THR A 346 -40.91 -7.53 6.30
C THR A 346 -41.35 -8.56 5.25
N GLU A 347 -41.87 -8.10 4.11
CA GLU A 347 -42.25 -9.01 3.00
C GLU A 347 -41.03 -9.48 2.17
N ILE A 348 -39.82 -9.14 2.59
CA ILE A 348 -38.59 -9.37 1.83
C ILE A 348 -38.05 -10.76 2.13
N THR A 349 -37.89 -11.57 1.08
CA THR A 349 -37.37 -12.93 1.18
C THR A 349 -35.85 -12.95 1.02
N CYS A 350 -35.19 -13.74 1.89
CA CYS A 350 -33.74 -13.93 1.87
C CYS A 350 -33.41 -15.43 1.89
N ALA A 351 -32.43 -15.84 1.08
CA ALA A 351 -31.95 -17.24 1.05
C ALA A 351 -30.42 -17.32 1.03
N LEU A 352 -29.90 -18.49 1.44
CA LEU A 352 -28.48 -18.81 1.47
C LEU A 352 -28.14 -19.86 0.40
N LEU A 353 -27.10 -19.60 -0.40
CA LEU A 353 -26.55 -20.54 -1.37
C LEU A 353 -25.02 -20.69 -1.22
N THR A 354 -24.61 -21.80 -0.64
CA THR A 354 -23.20 -22.20 -0.46
C THR A 354 -22.92 -23.55 -1.13
N GLY A 355 -21.65 -23.98 -1.13
CA GLY A 355 -21.25 -25.29 -1.66
C GLY A 355 -21.89 -26.44 -0.87
N SER A 356 -22.06 -26.26 0.43
CA SER A 356 -22.69 -27.22 1.36
C SER A 356 -24.21 -27.38 1.24
N VAL A 357 -24.93 -26.46 0.58
CA VAL A 357 -26.40 -26.58 0.43
C VAL A 357 -26.77 -27.79 -0.44
N LYS A 358 -27.57 -28.70 0.13
CA LYS A 358 -28.05 -29.94 -0.53
C LYS A 358 -28.87 -29.63 -1.78
N LYS A 359 -28.77 -30.51 -2.80
CA LYS A 359 -29.49 -30.38 -4.07
C LYS A 359 -31.01 -30.19 -3.92
N SER A 360 -31.63 -30.85 -2.94
CA SER A 360 -33.06 -30.73 -2.67
C SER A 360 -33.47 -29.31 -2.25
N ALA A 361 -32.63 -28.62 -1.47
CA ALA A 361 -32.87 -27.24 -1.04
C ALA A 361 -32.47 -26.20 -2.10
N ARG A 362 -31.57 -26.54 -3.03
CA ARG A 362 -31.20 -25.64 -4.14
C ARG A 362 -32.34 -25.43 -5.15
N LYS A 363 -33.14 -26.47 -5.41
CA LYS A 363 -34.24 -26.41 -6.40
C LYS A 363 -35.25 -25.28 -6.13
N PRO A 364 -35.85 -25.15 -4.93
CA PRO A 364 -36.78 -24.05 -4.66
C PRO A 364 -36.10 -22.69 -4.71
N ILE A 365 -34.84 -22.57 -4.27
CA ILE A 365 -34.09 -21.31 -4.37
C ILE A 365 -33.95 -20.88 -5.83
N HIS A 366 -33.62 -21.80 -6.74
CA HIS A 366 -33.50 -21.47 -8.17
C HIS A 366 -34.85 -21.08 -8.78
N GLU A 367 -35.93 -21.81 -8.46
CA GLU A 367 -37.28 -21.50 -8.95
C GLU A 367 -37.74 -20.11 -8.48
N GLN A 368 -37.55 -19.78 -7.19
CA GLN A 368 -37.88 -18.47 -6.62
C GLN A 368 -37.00 -17.33 -7.16
N LEU A 369 -35.75 -17.64 -7.53
CA LEU A 369 -34.85 -16.65 -8.12
C LEU A 369 -35.24 -16.32 -9.56
N GLU A 370 -35.65 -17.32 -10.33
CA GLU A 370 -36.09 -17.19 -11.72
C GLU A 370 -37.48 -16.53 -11.85
N ASN A 371 -38.41 -16.82 -10.94
CA ASN A 371 -39.75 -16.22 -10.95
C ASN A 371 -39.80 -14.81 -10.31
N GLY A 372 -38.77 -14.44 -9.54
CA GLY A 372 -38.60 -13.15 -8.89
C GLY A 372 -39.16 -13.03 -7.47
N GLU A 373 -39.65 -14.13 -6.89
CA GLU A 373 -40.14 -14.17 -5.51
C GLU A 373 -39.01 -14.03 -4.49
N LEU A 374 -37.79 -14.46 -4.84
CA LEU A 374 -36.61 -14.31 -3.98
C LEU A 374 -35.96 -12.93 -4.16
N ASN A 375 -35.99 -12.08 -3.13
CA ASN A 375 -35.45 -10.72 -3.23
C ASN A 375 -33.93 -10.66 -3.03
N ILE A 376 -33.41 -11.35 -2.01
CA ILE A 376 -31.99 -11.30 -1.63
C ILE A 376 -31.38 -12.70 -1.61
N LEU A 377 -30.30 -12.90 -2.37
CA LEU A 377 -29.52 -14.14 -2.35
C LEU A 377 -28.12 -13.92 -1.77
N ILE A 378 -27.81 -14.62 -0.68
CA ILE A 378 -26.52 -14.54 0.01
C ILE A 378 -25.75 -15.83 -0.24
N GLY A 379 -24.45 -15.76 -0.50
CA GLY A 379 -23.70 -16.97 -0.81
C GLY A 379 -22.21 -16.80 -1.02
N THR A 380 -21.57 -17.89 -1.45
CA THR A 380 -20.14 -17.90 -1.79
C THR A 380 -19.95 -17.87 -3.31
N HIS A 381 -18.82 -18.38 -3.82
CA HIS A 381 -18.59 -18.56 -5.26
C HIS A 381 -19.69 -19.41 -5.95
N ALA A 382 -20.52 -20.14 -5.18
CA ALA A 382 -21.70 -20.84 -5.68
C ALA A 382 -22.69 -19.92 -6.43
N LEU A 383 -22.74 -18.62 -6.07
CA LEU A 383 -23.58 -17.63 -6.77
C LEU A 383 -23.18 -17.42 -8.24
N LEU A 384 -21.94 -17.77 -8.60
CA LEU A 384 -21.38 -17.61 -9.94
C LEU A 384 -21.62 -18.80 -10.86
N GLU A 385 -22.25 -19.87 -10.35
CA GLU A 385 -22.61 -21.04 -11.15
C GLU A 385 -23.59 -20.65 -12.28
N ASP A 386 -23.49 -21.30 -13.44
CA ASP A 386 -24.33 -20.98 -14.60
C ASP A 386 -25.82 -21.28 -14.35
N LYS A 387 -26.11 -22.20 -13.42
CA LYS A 387 -27.47 -22.56 -13.01
C LYS A 387 -28.18 -21.49 -12.18
N VAL A 388 -27.44 -20.54 -11.59
CA VAL A 388 -28.04 -19.45 -10.80
C VAL A 388 -28.52 -18.39 -11.77
N LYS A 389 -29.83 -18.34 -12.04
CA LYS A 389 -30.46 -17.37 -12.93
C LYS A 389 -31.41 -16.47 -12.15
N TYR A 390 -31.24 -15.17 -12.33
CA TYR A 390 -32.09 -14.15 -11.73
C TYR A 390 -33.14 -13.73 -12.75
N LYS A 391 -34.33 -13.35 -12.27
CA LYS A 391 -35.29 -12.62 -13.09
C LYS A 391 -34.75 -11.26 -13.48
N ASN A 392 -34.25 -10.51 -12.48
CA ASN A 392 -33.73 -9.16 -12.70
C ASN A 392 -32.72 -8.77 -11.60
N LEU A 393 -31.46 -9.18 -11.75
CA LEU A 393 -30.40 -8.80 -10.80
C LEU A 393 -30.02 -7.32 -11.01
N GLY A 394 -30.26 -6.48 -10.00
CA GLY A 394 -29.96 -5.05 -10.06
C GLY A 394 -28.66 -4.66 -9.34
N ILE A 395 -28.30 -5.37 -8.27
CA ILE A 395 -27.09 -5.08 -7.50
C ILE A 395 -26.40 -6.34 -6.97
N ALA A 396 -25.07 -6.36 -7.04
CA ALA A 396 -24.21 -7.36 -6.42
C ALA A 396 -23.25 -6.71 -5.43
N ILE A 397 -23.31 -7.18 -4.18
CA ILE A 397 -22.44 -6.76 -3.09
C ILE A 397 -21.36 -7.83 -2.89
N ILE A 398 -20.09 -7.42 -2.81
CA ILE A 398 -18.96 -8.33 -2.63
C ILE A 398 -18.22 -7.95 -1.36
N ASP A 399 -18.17 -8.85 -0.38
CA ASP A 399 -17.40 -8.64 0.85
C ASP A 399 -16.00 -9.26 0.74
N GLU A 400 -15.00 -8.56 1.29
CA GLU A 400 -13.58 -8.92 1.24
C GLU A 400 -13.06 -9.33 -0.15
N GLN A 401 -13.15 -8.40 -1.11
CA GLN A 401 -12.86 -8.64 -2.53
C GLN A 401 -11.49 -9.27 -2.84
N HIS A 402 -10.47 -9.06 -2.00
CA HIS A 402 -9.10 -9.48 -2.28
C HIS A 402 -8.95 -11.01 -2.39
N ARG A 403 -9.97 -11.78 -1.99
CA ARG A 403 -10.01 -13.23 -2.13
C ARG A 403 -10.66 -13.74 -3.42
N PHE A 404 -11.21 -12.85 -4.26
CA PHE A 404 -11.92 -13.20 -5.49
C PHE A 404 -11.15 -12.76 -6.74
N GLY A 405 -10.99 -13.66 -7.72
CA GLY A 405 -10.30 -13.35 -8.97
C GLY A 405 -11.10 -12.41 -9.88
N VAL A 406 -10.42 -11.58 -10.66
CA VAL A 406 -11.05 -10.61 -11.60
C VAL A 406 -12.04 -11.30 -12.56
N ALA A 407 -11.67 -12.47 -13.10
CA ALA A 407 -12.48 -13.26 -14.04
C ALA A 407 -13.78 -13.80 -13.42
N GLN A 408 -13.78 -14.09 -12.12
CA GLN A 408 -14.98 -14.57 -11.41
C GLN A 408 -16.05 -13.48 -11.32
N ARG A 409 -15.64 -12.21 -11.16
CA ARG A 409 -16.54 -11.05 -11.07
C ARG A 409 -17.27 -10.76 -12.38
N SER A 410 -16.59 -10.94 -13.51
CA SER A 410 -17.18 -10.71 -14.85
C SER A 410 -18.40 -11.60 -15.10
N LYS A 411 -18.49 -12.78 -14.47
CA LYS A 411 -19.67 -13.66 -14.60
C LYS A 411 -20.96 -13.02 -14.08
N LEU A 412 -20.89 -12.16 -13.06
CA LEU A 412 -22.08 -11.44 -12.56
C LEU A 412 -22.58 -10.40 -13.55
N TRP A 413 -21.71 -9.84 -14.39
CA TRP A 413 -22.08 -8.84 -15.40
C TRP A 413 -22.98 -9.43 -16.49
N HIS A 414 -22.89 -10.74 -16.72
CA HIS A 414 -23.65 -11.45 -17.75
C HIS A 414 -24.97 -12.04 -17.22
N LYS A 415 -25.32 -11.80 -15.94
CA LYS A 415 -26.55 -12.32 -15.33
C LYS A 415 -27.80 -11.47 -15.63
N ASN A 416 -27.65 -10.36 -16.35
CA ASN A 416 -28.75 -9.50 -16.77
C ASN A 416 -28.37 -8.75 -18.08
N GLU A 417 -29.35 -8.12 -18.75
CA GLU A 417 -29.15 -7.41 -20.02
C GLU A 417 -28.18 -6.22 -19.86
N PHE A 418 -28.39 -5.41 -18.83
CA PHE A 418 -27.39 -4.46 -18.34
C PHE A 418 -26.66 -5.05 -17.15
N PRO A 419 -25.36 -4.76 -16.99
CA PRO A 419 -24.62 -5.30 -15.86
C PRO A 419 -25.15 -4.69 -14.55
N PRO A 420 -25.35 -5.50 -13.50
CA PRO A 420 -25.82 -5.02 -12.21
C PRO A 420 -24.82 -4.04 -11.59
N HIS A 421 -25.31 -3.18 -10.71
CA HIS A 421 -24.48 -2.33 -9.87
C HIS A 421 -23.58 -3.15 -8.96
N ILE A 422 -22.34 -2.70 -8.77
CA ILE A 422 -21.35 -3.40 -7.95
C ILE A 422 -20.99 -2.53 -6.74
N LEU A 423 -21.19 -3.08 -5.55
CA LEU A 423 -20.70 -2.52 -4.30
C LEU A 423 -19.70 -3.48 -3.67
N VAL A 424 -18.47 -3.04 -3.54
CA VAL A 424 -17.41 -3.83 -2.91
C VAL A 424 -17.17 -3.34 -1.50
N MET A 425 -17.08 -4.24 -0.52
CA MET A 425 -16.76 -3.92 0.86
C MET A 425 -15.39 -4.49 1.24
N THR A 426 -14.69 -3.78 2.11
CA THR A 426 -13.49 -4.31 2.76
C THR A 426 -13.40 -3.84 4.20
N ALA A 427 -12.97 -4.72 5.10
CA ALA A 427 -12.72 -4.39 6.49
C ALA A 427 -11.29 -3.91 6.73
N THR A 428 -10.34 -4.20 5.84
CA THR A 428 -8.99 -3.65 5.92
C THR A 428 -8.99 -2.22 5.39
N PRO A 429 -8.67 -1.23 6.24
CA PRO A 429 -8.56 0.12 5.74
C PRO A 429 -7.36 0.17 4.80
N ILE A 430 -7.61 0.57 3.56
CA ILE A 430 -6.60 0.90 2.56
C ILE A 430 -6.28 2.39 2.74
N PRO A 431 -5.00 2.80 2.77
CA PRO A 431 -4.68 4.22 2.81
C PRO A 431 -5.36 4.94 1.66
N ARG A 432 -6.01 6.07 1.94
CA ARG A 432 -6.82 6.78 0.94
C ARG A 432 -6.01 7.09 -0.32
N THR A 433 -4.74 7.44 -0.14
CA THR A 433 -3.77 7.69 -1.22
C THR A 433 -3.54 6.49 -2.12
N LEU A 434 -3.42 5.30 -1.52
CA LEU A 434 -3.26 4.04 -2.23
C LEU A 434 -4.55 3.67 -2.96
N ALA A 435 -5.70 3.84 -2.29
CA ALA A 435 -7.01 3.59 -2.89
C ALA A 435 -7.25 4.46 -4.13
N MET A 436 -6.94 5.75 -4.05
CA MET A 436 -7.05 6.73 -5.14
C MET A 436 -6.12 6.46 -6.33
N SER A 437 -5.08 5.64 -6.13
CA SER A 437 -4.02 5.40 -7.10
C SER A 437 -4.17 4.01 -7.77
N LEU A 438 -4.46 2.97 -6.97
CA LEU A 438 -4.56 1.59 -7.45
C LEU A 438 -5.97 1.19 -7.87
N TYR A 439 -7.00 1.68 -7.18
CA TYR A 439 -8.40 1.40 -7.47
C TYR A 439 -9.07 2.59 -8.14
N GLY A 440 -8.31 3.31 -8.96
CA GLY A 440 -8.80 4.51 -9.64
C GLY A 440 -9.93 4.23 -10.63
N ASP A 441 -10.26 2.97 -10.91
CA ASP A 441 -11.45 2.53 -11.66
C ASP A 441 -12.74 2.43 -10.81
N LEU A 442 -12.62 2.56 -9.49
CA LEU A 442 -13.70 2.50 -8.51
C LEU A 442 -13.98 3.89 -7.93
N ASP A 443 -15.27 4.20 -7.73
CA ASP A 443 -15.63 5.28 -6.81
C ASP A 443 -15.40 4.81 -5.37
N ILE A 444 -14.89 5.67 -4.49
CA ILE A 444 -14.53 5.28 -3.12
C ILE A 444 -15.43 6.02 -2.13
N SER A 445 -16.10 5.26 -1.26
CA SER A 445 -16.82 5.76 -0.09
C SER A 445 -16.11 5.30 1.18
N VAL A 446 -15.90 6.23 2.10
CA VAL A 446 -15.25 5.96 3.39
C VAL A 446 -16.24 6.20 4.52
N ILE A 447 -16.38 5.22 5.41
CA ILE A 447 -17.02 5.36 6.72
C ILE A 447 -15.93 5.60 7.76
N ASP A 448 -15.77 6.87 8.15
CA ASP A 448 -14.77 7.40 9.07
C ASP A 448 -15.28 7.59 10.51
N GLU A 449 -16.53 7.21 10.78
CA GLU A 449 -17.15 7.26 12.11
C GLU A 449 -17.48 5.84 12.62
N LEU A 450 -17.27 5.62 13.92
CA LEU A 450 -17.72 4.41 14.60
C LEU A 450 -19.15 4.60 15.14
N PRO A 451 -19.99 3.56 15.18
CA PRO A 451 -21.32 3.64 15.78
C PRO A 451 -21.29 4.08 17.25
N PRO A 452 -22.29 4.85 17.71
CA PRO A 452 -22.38 5.28 19.11
C PRO A 452 -22.48 4.08 20.06
N GLY A 453 -21.86 4.19 21.24
CA GLY A 453 -21.87 3.15 22.28
C GLY A 453 -20.69 2.17 22.24
N ARG A 454 -19.88 2.17 21.18
CA ARG A 454 -18.69 1.31 21.11
C ARG A 454 -17.52 1.90 21.90
N LYS A 455 -17.00 1.13 22.87
CA LYS A 455 -15.81 1.50 23.64
C LYS A 455 -14.54 1.15 22.86
N PRO A 456 -13.51 2.01 22.87
CA PRO A 456 -12.24 1.72 22.23
C PRO A 456 -11.55 0.54 22.92
N ILE A 457 -10.87 -0.30 22.14
CA ILE A 457 -10.14 -1.46 22.66
C ILE A 457 -8.87 -0.97 23.34
N LYS A 458 -8.62 -1.45 24.56
CA LYS A 458 -7.37 -1.17 25.27
C LYS A 458 -6.29 -2.14 24.79
N THR A 459 -5.43 -1.67 23.91
CA THR A 459 -4.29 -2.45 23.40
C THR A 459 -3.08 -2.26 24.29
N VAL A 460 -2.44 -3.35 24.71
CA VAL A 460 -1.20 -3.31 25.50
C VAL A 460 -0.17 -4.30 24.95
N HIS A 461 1.08 -3.88 24.94
CA HIS A 461 2.23 -4.74 24.62
C HIS A 461 2.82 -5.33 25.91
N ARG A 462 3.09 -6.64 25.92
CA ARG A 462 3.67 -7.37 27.05
C ARG A 462 4.73 -8.35 26.54
N TYR A 463 5.75 -8.57 27.36
CA TYR A 463 6.78 -9.55 27.07
C TYR A 463 6.40 -10.92 27.66
N ASP A 464 7.02 -11.98 27.16
CA ASP A 464 6.84 -13.35 27.67
C ASP A 464 7.05 -13.46 29.19
N ALA A 465 7.96 -12.65 29.76
CA ALA A 465 8.18 -12.56 31.21
C ALA A 465 6.93 -12.14 32.01
N ASN A 466 5.93 -11.54 31.37
CA ASN A 466 4.67 -11.13 31.99
C ASN A 466 3.54 -12.18 31.87
N ARG A 467 3.80 -13.35 31.30
CA ARG A 467 2.78 -14.40 31.02
C ARG A 467 1.91 -14.74 32.23
N LEU A 468 2.51 -14.92 33.41
CA LEU A 468 1.75 -15.22 34.65
C LEU A 468 0.74 -14.12 35.03
N LYS A 469 1.09 -12.85 34.80
CA LYS A 469 0.18 -11.71 35.06
C LYS A 469 -0.96 -11.71 34.05
N VAL A 470 -0.67 -12.04 32.79
CA VAL A 470 -1.69 -12.18 31.75
C VAL A 470 -2.64 -13.34 32.09
N PHE A 471 -2.14 -14.49 32.53
CA PHE A 471 -3.00 -15.62 32.92
C PHE A 471 -3.89 -15.32 34.11
N ARG A 472 -3.41 -14.55 35.10
CA ARG A 472 -4.27 -14.04 36.17
C ARG A 472 -5.39 -13.16 35.62
N PHE A 473 -5.06 -12.24 34.70
CA PHE A 473 -6.04 -11.38 34.05
C PHE A 473 -7.08 -12.17 33.24
N ILE A 474 -6.66 -13.22 32.52
CA ILE A 474 -7.57 -14.15 31.82
C ILE A 474 -8.56 -14.78 32.81
N ARG A 475 -8.10 -15.27 33.97
CA ARG A 475 -8.99 -15.84 35.01
C ARG A 475 -10.01 -14.82 35.51
N ASP A 476 -9.56 -13.61 35.83
CA ASP A 476 -10.44 -12.53 36.32
C ASP A 476 -11.51 -12.15 35.28
N GLU A 477 -11.21 -12.24 33.98
CA GLU A 477 -12.17 -11.96 32.91
C GLU A 477 -13.14 -13.13 32.67
N ILE A 478 -12.68 -14.38 32.76
CA ILE A 478 -13.55 -15.57 32.69
C ILE A 478 -14.51 -15.61 33.88
N ASP A 479 -14.05 -15.26 35.09
CA ASP A 479 -14.88 -15.22 36.29
C ASP A 479 -16.01 -14.17 36.18
N LYS A 480 -15.87 -13.17 35.28
CA LYS A 480 -16.93 -12.22 34.91
C LYS A 480 -17.89 -12.77 33.83
N GLY A 481 -17.73 -14.02 33.42
CA GLY A 481 -18.53 -14.68 32.37
C GLY A 481 -18.07 -14.38 30.94
N ARG A 482 -16.85 -13.86 30.75
CA ARG A 482 -16.35 -13.43 29.43
C ARG A 482 -15.52 -14.50 28.74
N GLN A 483 -15.39 -14.36 27.42
CA GLN A 483 -14.65 -15.29 26.58
C GLN A 483 -13.39 -14.66 25.98
N ILE A 484 -12.42 -15.51 25.64
CA ILE A 484 -11.03 -15.11 25.35
C ILE A 484 -10.52 -15.79 24.08
N TYR A 485 -9.95 -15.00 23.18
CA TYR A 485 -9.20 -15.48 22.02
C TYR A 485 -7.70 -15.52 22.33
N VAL A 486 -7.04 -16.62 21.95
CA VAL A 486 -5.58 -16.74 21.95
C VAL A 486 -5.12 -17.16 20.57
N VAL A 487 -4.33 -16.30 19.91
CA VAL A 487 -3.95 -16.46 18.50
C VAL A 487 -2.46 -16.69 18.36
N TYR A 488 -2.11 -17.76 17.66
CA TYR A 488 -0.73 -18.10 17.32
C TYR A 488 -0.46 -17.83 15.82
N PRO A 489 0.75 -17.36 15.46
CA PRO A 489 1.11 -17.13 14.07
C PRO A 489 1.26 -18.45 13.32
N LEU A 490 1.02 -18.40 12.00
CA LEU A 490 1.46 -19.44 11.07
C LEU A 490 2.85 -19.04 10.53
N ILE A 491 3.81 -19.94 10.60
CA ILE A 491 5.14 -19.85 10.01
C ILE A 491 5.07 -20.48 8.61
N GLN A 492 5.04 -19.64 7.59
CA GLN A 492 4.91 -20.04 6.18
C GLN A 492 6.02 -21.00 5.67
N GLU A 493 7.11 -21.18 6.42
CA GLU A 493 8.26 -21.99 6.02
C GLU A 493 8.12 -23.50 6.37
N SER A 494 7.22 -23.88 7.30
CA SER A 494 6.93 -25.30 7.56
C SER A 494 5.62 -25.54 8.31
N GLU A 495 4.64 -26.15 7.64
CA GLU A 495 3.33 -26.50 8.21
C GLU A 495 3.40 -27.43 9.43
N ALA A 496 4.46 -28.23 9.56
CA ALA A 496 4.67 -29.13 10.69
C ALA A 496 5.07 -28.38 11.98
N MET A 497 5.77 -27.25 11.86
CA MET A 497 6.22 -26.44 13.00
C MET A 497 5.05 -25.60 13.55
N ASP A 498 4.16 -25.14 12.68
CA ASP A 498 2.95 -24.37 13.05
C ASP A 498 1.97 -25.18 13.90
N TYR A 499 1.75 -26.43 13.52
CA TYR A 499 0.90 -27.33 14.29
C TYR A 499 1.50 -27.58 15.68
N LYS A 500 2.83 -27.72 15.75
CA LYS A 500 3.54 -27.92 17.01
C LYS A 500 3.43 -26.69 17.93
N ASP A 501 3.69 -25.50 17.42
CA ASP A 501 3.61 -24.26 18.22
C ASP A 501 2.19 -24.01 18.77
N LEU A 502 1.16 -24.28 17.96
CA LEU A 502 -0.24 -24.18 18.40
C LEU A 502 -0.58 -25.23 19.46
N MET A 503 -0.18 -26.49 19.25
CA MET A 503 -0.47 -27.59 20.18
C MET A 503 0.30 -27.41 21.50
N ASP A 504 1.58 -27.01 21.45
CA ASP A 504 2.37 -26.65 22.62
C ASP A 504 1.70 -25.49 23.39
N GLY A 505 1.18 -24.50 22.66
CA GLY A 505 0.38 -23.41 23.20
C GLY A 505 -0.91 -23.85 23.87
N TYR A 506 -1.67 -24.73 23.21
CA TYR A 506 -2.89 -25.33 23.75
C TYR A 506 -2.61 -26.14 25.02
N GLU A 507 -1.59 -27.00 25.01
CA GLU A 507 -1.19 -27.78 26.19
C GLU A 507 -0.73 -26.87 27.35
N SER A 508 -0.05 -25.76 27.05
CA SER A 508 0.27 -24.76 28.07
C SER A 508 -0.98 -24.15 28.69
N ILE A 509 -1.98 -23.78 27.89
CA ILE A 509 -3.23 -23.20 28.39
C ILE A 509 -4.04 -24.24 29.15
N ALA A 510 -4.16 -25.46 28.64
CA ALA A 510 -4.89 -26.55 29.29
C ALA A 510 -4.30 -26.92 30.66
N ARG A 511 -2.97 -26.83 30.83
CA ARG A 511 -2.33 -27.02 32.15
C ARG A 511 -2.70 -25.94 33.15
N ASP A 512 -2.77 -24.67 32.72
CA ASP A 512 -3.08 -23.54 33.59
C ASP A 512 -4.59 -23.29 33.80
N PHE A 513 -5.41 -23.86 32.91
CA PHE A 513 -6.88 -23.79 32.88
C PHE A 513 -7.48 -25.19 32.75
N PRO A 514 -7.41 -26.03 33.81
CA PRO A 514 -7.82 -27.42 33.74
C PRO A 514 -9.36 -27.59 33.72
N GLN A 515 -9.80 -28.67 33.06
CA GLN A 515 -11.18 -29.16 33.13
C GLN A 515 -11.50 -29.70 34.55
N PRO A 516 -12.79 -29.68 34.98
CA PRO A 516 -13.98 -29.24 34.24
C PRO A 516 -14.27 -27.73 34.34
N LYS A 517 -13.50 -26.98 35.16
CA LYS A 517 -13.77 -25.56 35.44
C LYS A 517 -13.63 -24.69 34.19
N TYR A 518 -12.69 -25.01 33.31
CA TYR A 518 -12.46 -24.30 32.06
C TYR A 518 -12.59 -25.25 30.87
N GLN A 519 -13.27 -24.79 29.83
CA GLN A 519 -13.41 -25.48 28.56
C GLN A 519 -12.71 -24.68 27.47
N ILE A 520 -11.87 -25.36 26.68
CA ILE A 520 -10.99 -24.74 25.68
C ILE A 520 -11.32 -25.35 24.31
N SER A 521 -11.59 -24.50 23.33
CA SER A 521 -11.71 -24.90 21.91
C SER A 521 -10.41 -24.64 21.15
N ILE A 522 -10.19 -25.40 20.08
CA ILE A 522 -9.06 -25.21 19.16
C ILE A 522 -9.58 -25.02 17.74
N VAL A 523 -9.04 -24.03 17.01
CA VAL A 523 -9.36 -23.82 15.60
C VAL A 523 -8.09 -23.56 14.78
N HIS A 524 -7.80 -24.43 13.81
CA HIS A 524 -6.65 -24.26 12.92
C HIS A 524 -6.93 -24.63 11.47
N GLY A 525 -6.06 -24.20 10.55
CA GLY A 525 -6.27 -24.29 9.10
C GLY A 525 -6.45 -25.70 8.55
N GLN A 526 -5.84 -26.71 9.18
CA GLN A 526 -5.90 -28.10 8.74
C GLN A 526 -7.14 -28.87 9.22
N MET A 527 -7.92 -28.33 10.16
CA MET A 527 -9.17 -28.99 10.60
C MET A 527 -10.17 -29.09 9.44
N LYS A 528 -10.94 -30.17 9.42
CA LYS A 528 -12.02 -30.32 8.44
C LYS A 528 -13.05 -29.20 8.65
N PRO A 529 -13.71 -28.71 7.59
CA PRO A 529 -14.70 -27.64 7.71
C PRO A 529 -15.78 -27.91 8.76
N ALA A 530 -16.29 -29.14 8.85
CA ALA A 530 -17.29 -29.53 9.86
C ALA A 530 -16.76 -29.44 11.30
N ASP A 531 -15.51 -29.85 11.53
CA ASP A 531 -14.89 -29.80 12.87
C ASP A 531 -14.63 -28.35 13.30
N LYS A 532 -14.22 -27.49 12.36
CA LYS A 532 -14.05 -26.04 12.61
C LYS A 532 -15.36 -25.40 13.00
N GLU A 533 -16.42 -25.68 12.24
CA GLU A 533 -17.75 -25.14 12.49
C GLU A 533 -18.29 -25.60 13.84
N PHE A 534 -18.09 -26.88 14.18
CA PHE A 534 -18.45 -27.42 15.49
C PHE A 534 -17.74 -26.69 16.64
N GLU A 535 -16.40 -26.62 16.64
CA GLU A 535 -15.64 -25.95 17.71
C GLU A 535 -15.94 -24.44 17.79
N MET A 536 -16.23 -23.83 16.65
CA MET A 536 -16.63 -22.43 16.60
C MET A 536 -18.01 -22.20 17.23
N ASN A 537 -18.99 -23.07 16.93
CA ASN A 537 -20.32 -22.99 17.49
C ASN A 537 -20.32 -23.18 19.01
N ARG A 538 -19.50 -24.11 19.53
CA ARG A 538 -19.30 -24.30 20.98
C ARG A 538 -18.83 -23.01 21.65
N PHE A 539 -17.89 -22.31 21.01
CA PHE A 539 -17.42 -21.03 21.52
C PHE A 539 -18.49 -19.93 21.38
N VAL A 540 -19.21 -19.82 20.26
CA VAL A 540 -20.30 -18.84 20.10
C VAL A 540 -21.39 -19.03 21.16
N GLN A 541 -21.71 -20.29 21.50
CA GLN A 541 -22.72 -20.65 22.50
C GLN A 541 -22.25 -20.50 23.96
N GLY A 542 -20.98 -20.16 24.18
CA GLY A 542 -20.41 -20.00 25.52
C GLY A 542 -20.04 -21.31 26.22
N GLU A 543 -20.08 -22.45 25.53
CA GLU A 543 -19.67 -23.74 26.08
C GLU A 543 -18.17 -23.79 26.38
N THR A 544 -17.37 -23.08 25.58
CA THR A 544 -15.93 -22.89 25.79
C THR A 544 -15.60 -21.44 26.14
N GLN A 545 -14.73 -21.23 27.12
CA GLN A 545 -14.35 -19.89 27.59
C GLN A 545 -13.11 -19.36 26.87
N ILE A 546 -12.25 -20.26 26.39
CA ILE A 546 -11.01 -19.90 25.68
C ILE A 546 -11.00 -20.58 24.32
N MET A 547 -10.70 -19.82 23.27
CA MET A 547 -10.43 -20.35 21.94
C MET A 547 -8.96 -20.14 21.57
N VAL A 548 -8.26 -21.24 21.33
CA VAL A 548 -6.88 -21.24 20.83
C VAL A 548 -6.93 -21.41 19.31
N ALA A 549 -6.42 -20.44 18.57
CA ALA A 549 -6.54 -20.46 17.11
C ALA A 549 -5.31 -19.95 16.38
N THR A 550 -5.23 -20.24 15.08
CA THR A 550 -4.29 -19.59 14.16
C THR A 550 -4.94 -18.40 13.45
N THR A 551 -4.26 -17.78 12.48
CA THR A 551 -4.78 -16.67 11.65
C THR A 551 -6.10 -16.98 10.92
N VAL A 552 -6.61 -18.20 10.96
CA VAL A 552 -7.92 -18.56 10.39
C VAL A 552 -9.06 -17.70 10.97
N ILE A 553 -8.96 -17.27 12.23
CA ILE A 553 -9.98 -16.40 12.85
C ILE A 553 -9.91 -14.93 12.38
N GLU A 554 -8.91 -14.57 11.57
CA GLU A 554 -8.83 -13.27 10.90
C GLU A 554 -10.13 -12.99 10.13
N VAL A 555 -10.82 -14.04 9.64
CA VAL A 555 -12.06 -13.95 8.88
C VAL A 555 -13.19 -14.75 9.53
N GLY A 556 -14.11 -14.04 10.18
CA GLY A 556 -15.54 -14.36 10.04
C GLY A 556 -16.29 -15.01 11.20
N VAL A 557 -16.04 -14.65 12.45
CA VAL A 557 -16.98 -14.97 13.55
C VAL A 557 -17.19 -13.76 14.46
N ASN A 558 -18.45 -13.51 14.80
CA ASN A 558 -18.89 -12.48 15.74
C ASN A 558 -19.21 -13.14 17.08
N VAL A 559 -18.42 -12.86 18.12
CA VAL A 559 -18.74 -13.31 19.49
C VAL A 559 -18.83 -12.08 20.37
N PRO A 560 -20.05 -11.54 20.62
CA PRO A 560 -20.23 -10.33 21.43
C PRO A 560 -19.65 -10.43 22.83
N ASN A 561 -19.66 -11.63 23.42
CA ASN A 561 -19.14 -11.92 24.75
C ASN A 561 -17.61 -12.11 24.81
N ALA A 562 -16.92 -12.17 23.66
CA ALA A 562 -15.47 -12.23 23.60
C ALA A 562 -14.87 -10.83 23.82
N SER A 563 -14.21 -10.66 24.96
CA SER A 563 -13.71 -9.34 25.42
C SER A 563 -12.20 -9.23 25.42
N VAL A 564 -11.46 -10.35 25.40
CA VAL A 564 -9.99 -10.36 25.43
C VAL A 564 -9.44 -11.06 24.19
N MET A 565 -8.54 -10.37 23.49
CA MET A 565 -7.76 -10.90 22.37
C MET A 565 -6.28 -10.96 22.77
N ILE A 566 -5.69 -12.15 22.76
CA ILE A 566 -4.27 -12.37 23.01
C ILE A 566 -3.62 -12.83 21.72
N ILE A 567 -2.58 -12.12 21.29
CA ILE A 567 -1.81 -12.46 20.09
C ILE A 567 -0.41 -12.83 20.54
N GLU A 568 -0.08 -14.11 20.41
CA GLU A 568 1.23 -14.67 20.73
C GLU A 568 2.22 -14.38 19.61
N SER A 569 3.48 -14.12 19.95
CA SER A 569 4.53 -13.78 18.97
C SER A 569 4.07 -12.69 17.97
N ALA A 570 3.48 -11.61 18.50
CA ALA A 570 2.84 -10.56 17.71
C ALA A 570 3.78 -9.89 16.69
N GLU A 571 5.11 -9.95 16.90
CA GLU A 571 6.13 -9.45 15.98
C GLU A 571 6.13 -10.14 14.60
N ARG A 572 5.58 -11.37 14.52
CA ARG A 572 5.48 -12.17 13.30
C ARG A 572 4.29 -11.79 12.42
N PHE A 573 3.32 -11.03 12.94
CA PHE A 573 2.14 -10.64 12.19
C PHE A 573 2.32 -9.32 11.45
N GLY A 574 1.72 -9.21 10.27
CA GLY A 574 1.59 -7.94 9.58
C GLY A 574 0.70 -6.96 10.36
N LEU A 575 0.93 -5.65 10.21
CA LEU A 575 0.19 -4.64 10.96
C LEU A 575 -1.33 -4.68 10.67
N SER A 576 -1.69 -4.91 9.40
CA SER A 576 -3.08 -5.11 8.96
C SER A 576 -3.75 -6.36 9.55
N GLN A 577 -2.99 -7.45 9.76
CA GLN A 577 -3.49 -8.67 10.39
C GLN A 577 -3.75 -8.45 11.89
N LEU A 578 -2.81 -7.79 12.58
CA LEU A 578 -2.98 -7.42 13.99
C LEU A 578 -4.23 -6.55 14.20
N HIS A 579 -4.50 -5.61 13.30
CA HIS A 579 -5.70 -4.77 13.35
C HIS A 579 -6.98 -5.57 13.14
N GLN A 580 -7.01 -6.50 12.18
CA GLN A 580 -8.17 -7.37 11.95
C GLN A 580 -8.44 -8.28 13.15
N LEU A 581 -7.39 -8.87 13.74
CA LEU A 581 -7.50 -9.69 14.95
C LEU A 581 -7.99 -8.86 16.13
N ARG A 582 -7.44 -7.65 16.35
CA ARG A 582 -7.95 -6.71 17.36
C ARG A 582 -9.44 -6.43 17.17
N GLY A 583 -9.89 -6.21 15.94
CA GLY A 583 -11.30 -5.95 15.60
C GLY A 583 -12.26 -7.13 15.84
N ARG A 584 -11.76 -8.32 16.20
CA ARG A 584 -12.60 -9.48 16.57
C ARG A 584 -13.20 -9.36 17.97
N VAL A 585 -12.64 -8.53 18.84
CA VAL A 585 -13.19 -8.19 20.16
C VAL A 585 -13.78 -6.78 20.17
N GLY A 586 -14.50 -6.39 21.24
CA GLY A 586 -15.10 -5.05 21.33
C GLY A 586 -16.38 -4.89 20.53
N ARG A 587 -17.19 -5.95 20.46
CA ARG A 587 -18.51 -5.96 19.82
C ARG A 587 -19.67 -5.84 20.81
N GLY A 588 -19.46 -6.21 22.08
CA GLY A 588 -20.39 -5.93 23.18
C GLY A 588 -20.22 -4.54 23.80
N ALA A 589 -21.05 -4.21 24.78
CA ALA A 589 -20.99 -2.95 25.54
C ALA A 589 -19.81 -2.89 26.54
N ASP A 590 -19.18 -4.03 26.80
CA ASP A 590 -18.08 -4.18 27.74
C ASP A 590 -16.74 -3.66 27.21
N GLN A 591 -15.89 -3.21 28.13
CA GLN A 591 -14.52 -2.84 27.81
C GLN A 591 -13.76 -4.08 27.33
N SER A 592 -13.23 -4.00 26.11
CA SER A 592 -12.42 -5.07 25.52
C SER A 592 -10.93 -4.74 25.54
N PHE A 593 -10.10 -5.78 25.50
CA PHE A 593 -8.65 -5.71 25.64
C PHE A 593 -7.96 -6.49 24.53
N CYS A 594 -6.86 -5.94 24.02
CA CYS A 594 -5.97 -6.63 23.09
C CYS A 594 -4.56 -6.67 23.68
N ILE A 595 -4.03 -7.86 23.89
CA ILE A 595 -2.72 -8.10 24.50
C ILE A 595 -1.79 -8.65 23.42
N LEU A 596 -0.76 -7.88 23.08
CA LEU A 596 0.28 -8.28 22.14
C LEU A 596 1.43 -8.87 22.94
N MET A 597 1.65 -10.18 22.82
CA MET A 597 2.74 -10.91 23.48
C MET A 597 3.92 -11.03 22.54
N THR A 598 5.13 -10.69 23.01
CA THR A 598 6.35 -10.82 22.21
C THR A 598 7.54 -11.28 23.02
N SER A 599 8.55 -11.78 22.30
CA SER A 599 9.89 -11.98 22.87
C SER A 599 10.61 -10.64 23.11
N HIS A 600 11.74 -10.67 23.83
CA HIS A 600 12.57 -9.48 24.06
C HIS A 600 13.39 -9.05 22.83
N LYS A 601 13.53 -9.91 21.82
CA LYS A 601 14.37 -9.65 20.63
C LYS A 601 13.48 -9.14 19.49
N LEU A 602 13.36 -7.81 19.37
CA LEU A 602 12.55 -7.17 18.33
C LEU A 602 13.42 -6.41 17.34
N SER A 603 13.10 -6.52 16.05
CA SER A 603 13.66 -5.63 15.03
C SER A 603 13.11 -4.20 15.19
N THR A 604 13.78 -3.21 14.61
CA THR A 604 13.31 -1.82 14.60
C THR A 604 11.93 -1.71 13.96
N GLU A 605 11.70 -2.40 12.85
CA GLU A 605 10.39 -2.44 12.17
C GLU A 605 9.30 -3.11 13.01
N ALA A 606 9.61 -4.24 13.67
CA ALA A 606 8.64 -4.90 14.56
C ALA A 606 8.27 -4.00 15.74
N LYS A 607 9.23 -3.28 16.31
CA LYS A 607 8.99 -2.32 17.38
C LYS A 607 8.05 -1.20 16.94
N THR A 608 8.32 -0.59 15.77
CA THR A 608 7.45 0.46 15.21
C THR A 608 6.02 -0.05 14.95
N ARG A 609 5.86 -1.28 14.43
CA ARG A 609 4.53 -1.90 14.23
C ARG A 609 3.76 -2.03 15.55
N LEU A 610 4.39 -2.58 16.58
CA LEU A 610 3.75 -2.81 17.87
C LEU A 610 3.41 -1.50 18.59
N GLU A 611 4.32 -0.52 18.56
CA GLU A 611 4.07 0.82 19.11
C GLU A 611 2.87 1.48 18.42
N THR A 612 2.76 1.35 17.10
CA THR A 612 1.62 1.87 16.33
C THR A 612 0.31 1.21 16.74
N MET A 613 0.28 -0.13 16.87
CA MET A 613 -0.93 -0.85 17.31
C MET A 613 -1.41 -0.46 18.71
N VAL A 614 -0.48 -0.08 19.59
CA VAL A 614 -0.77 0.38 20.96
C VAL A 614 -1.23 1.84 20.96
N ALA A 615 -0.63 2.69 20.11
CA ALA A 615 -0.88 4.12 20.10
C ALA A 615 -2.25 4.50 19.54
N THR A 616 -2.73 3.83 18.49
CA THR A 616 -3.97 4.22 17.80
C THR A 616 -4.94 3.07 17.63
N ASN A 617 -6.23 3.39 17.71
CA ASN A 617 -7.32 2.49 17.35
C ASN A 617 -7.83 2.72 15.92
N ASP A 618 -7.39 3.80 15.26
CA ASP A 618 -7.83 4.13 13.91
C ASP A 618 -7.15 3.23 12.89
N GLY A 619 -7.94 2.37 12.25
CA GLY A 619 -7.43 1.48 11.22
C GLY A 619 -6.86 2.17 9.98
N PHE A 620 -7.27 3.41 9.67
CA PHE A 620 -6.69 4.18 8.55
C PHE A 620 -5.27 4.65 8.87
N GLU A 621 -5.03 5.12 10.09
CA GLU A 621 -3.70 5.52 10.55
C GLU A 621 -2.75 4.32 10.57
N ILE A 622 -3.24 3.17 11.06
CA ILE A 622 -2.51 1.90 11.03
C ILE A 622 -2.12 1.53 9.60
N ALA A 623 -3.06 1.62 8.65
CA ALA A 623 -2.79 1.30 7.27
C ALA A 623 -1.75 2.22 6.62
N GLU A 624 -1.76 3.52 6.97
CA GLU A 624 -0.74 4.46 6.49
C GLU A 624 0.65 4.10 7.01
N VAL A 625 0.77 3.68 8.27
CA VAL A 625 2.05 3.23 8.84
C VAL A 625 2.48 1.89 8.23
N ASP A 626 1.57 0.94 8.00
CA ASP A 626 1.90 -0.33 7.31
C ASP A 626 2.48 -0.06 5.92
N LEU A 627 1.86 0.86 5.17
CA LEU A 627 2.34 1.29 3.85
C LEU A 627 3.70 1.99 3.91
N LYS A 628 3.97 2.80 4.96
CA LYS A 628 5.29 3.42 5.18
C LYS A 628 6.38 2.38 5.46
N LEU A 629 6.05 1.33 6.23
CA LEU A 629 7.00 0.30 6.63
C LEU A 629 7.30 -0.70 5.51
N ARG A 630 6.28 -1.16 4.78
CA ARG A 630 6.45 -2.13 3.67
C ARG A 630 6.90 -1.47 2.36
N GLY A 631 6.58 -0.19 2.19
CA GLY A 631 6.60 0.46 0.89
C GLY A 631 5.45 -0.02 -0.01
N PRO A 632 5.21 0.66 -1.14
CA PRO A 632 4.05 0.36 -2.01
C PRO A 632 4.11 -1.02 -2.70
N GLY A 633 5.30 -1.61 -2.82
CA GLY A 633 5.54 -2.82 -3.63
C GLY A 633 5.00 -4.14 -3.04
N ASP A 634 4.87 -4.24 -1.71
CA ASP A 634 4.76 -5.54 -1.01
C ASP A 634 3.36 -5.85 -0.42
N ILE A 635 2.40 -4.93 -0.57
CA ILE A 635 1.08 -5.04 0.08
C ILE A 635 0.19 -6.15 -0.53
N MET A 636 0.44 -6.58 -1.77
CA MET A 636 -0.52 -7.43 -2.49
C MET A 636 -0.17 -8.92 -2.61
N GLY A 637 1.03 -9.36 -2.22
CA GLY A 637 1.45 -10.75 -2.42
C GLY A 637 1.56 -11.14 -3.90
N THR A 638 2.60 -11.91 -4.24
CA THR A 638 2.83 -12.51 -5.58
C THR A 638 2.41 -11.65 -6.78
N GLN A 639 3.29 -10.72 -7.21
CA GLN A 639 3.29 -10.10 -8.54
C GLN A 639 1.91 -9.92 -9.22
N GLN A 640 0.92 -9.38 -8.50
CA GLN A 640 -0.28 -8.90 -9.18
C GLN A 640 0.07 -7.59 -9.87
N SER A 641 0.07 -7.68 -11.19
CA SER A 641 0.48 -6.71 -12.21
C SER A 641 -0.40 -5.45 -12.23
N GLY A 642 -0.34 -4.64 -11.18
CA GLY A 642 -1.15 -3.40 -11.07
C GLY A 642 -0.44 -2.22 -10.42
N LEU A 643 0.80 -2.38 -9.95
CA LEU A 643 1.55 -1.27 -9.35
C LEU A 643 1.83 -0.17 -10.38
N LEU A 644 1.41 1.05 -10.07
CA LEU A 644 1.87 2.24 -10.78
C LEU A 644 3.40 2.30 -10.61
N ASN A 645 4.16 2.01 -11.67
CA ASN A 645 5.60 2.20 -11.69
C ASN A 645 5.90 3.71 -11.73
N LEU A 646 5.78 4.36 -10.58
CA LEU A 646 6.15 5.76 -10.39
C LEU A 646 7.67 5.90 -10.52
N LYS A 647 8.09 6.90 -11.30
CA LYS A 647 9.50 7.14 -11.60
C LYS A 647 10.13 8.08 -10.58
N ILE A 648 9.37 9.06 -10.08
CA ILE A 648 9.88 10.08 -9.16
C ILE A 648 8.97 10.27 -7.93
N ALA A 649 7.66 10.14 -8.09
CA ALA A 649 6.72 10.33 -7.00
C ALA A 649 6.67 9.10 -6.08
N ASP A 650 6.44 9.36 -4.79
CA ASP A 650 6.21 8.37 -3.77
C ASP A 650 4.81 8.63 -3.18
N ILE A 651 3.86 7.71 -3.39
CA ILE A 651 2.44 7.86 -2.96
C ILE A 651 2.33 8.13 -1.46
N VAL A 652 3.29 7.62 -0.69
CA VAL A 652 3.29 7.68 0.78
C VAL A 652 3.83 9.03 1.24
N LYS A 653 4.96 9.47 0.68
CA LYS A 653 5.61 10.74 1.07
C LYS A 653 4.95 11.95 0.44
N ASP A 654 4.40 11.81 -0.77
CA ASP A 654 3.90 12.91 -1.59
C ASP A 654 2.36 13.01 -1.59
N ASN A 655 1.71 12.63 -0.48
CA ASN A 655 0.25 12.62 -0.33
C ASN A 655 -0.40 13.97 -0.70
N ASP A 656 0.19 15.08 -0.24
CA ASP A 656 -0.36 16.41 -0.51
C ASP A 656 -0.25 16.79 -1.99
N ILE A 657 0.82 16.36 -2.67
CA ILE A 657 0.98 16.52 -4.13
C ILE A 657 -0.10 15.71 -4.85
N LEU A 658 -0.33 14.46 -4.42
CA LEU A 658 -1.37 13.60 -5.00
C LEU A 658 -2.77 14.20 -4.86
N LYS A 659 -3.12 14.73 -3.68
CA LYS A 659 -4.40 15.41 -3.44
C LYS A 659 -4.59 16.61 -4.38
N SER A 660 -3.56 17.46 -4.49
CA SER A 660 -3.58 18.61 -5.40
C SER A 660 -3.72 18.17 -6.87
N ALA A 661 -2.91 17.21 -7.30
CA ALA A 661 -2.95 16.66 -8.65
C ALA A 661 -4.34 16.12 -9.01
N ARG A 662 -4.98 15.36 -8.11
CA ARG A 662 -6.34 14.87 -8.32
C ARG A 662 -7.37 15.99 -8.37
N TYR A 663 -7.28 16.98 -7.50
CA TYR A 663 -8.20 18.12 -7.50
C TYR A 663 -8.18 18.84 -8.86
N HIS A 664 -6.99 19.17 -9.37
CA HIS A 664 -6.85 19.83 -10.67
C HIS A 664 -7.30 18.94 -11.83
N ALA A 665 -7.00 17.63 -11.80
CA ALA A 665 -7.46 16.69 -12.82
C ALA A 665 -9.01 16.58 -12.85
N LEU A 666 -9.66 16.54 -11.68
CA LEU A 666 -11.13 16.52 -11.57
C LEU A 666 -11.75 17.81 -12.12
N GLN A 667 -11.23 18.98 -11.75
CA GLN A 667 -11.75 20.25 -12.26
C GLN A 667 -11.62 20.36 -13.77
N LEU A 668 -10.46 19.99 -14.30
CA LEU A 668 -10.21 20.02 -15.74
C LEU A 668 -11.14 19.07 -16.51
N LEU A 669 -11.38 17.85 -16.01
CA LEU A 669 -12.32 16.91 -16.67
C LEU A 669 -13.79 17.29 -16.48
N LYS A 670 -14.15 18.05 -15.43
CA LYS A 670 -15.50 18.62 -15.28
C LYS A 670 -15.74 19.74 -16.31
N GLU A 671 -14.76 20.62 -16.50
CA GLU A 671 -14.87 21.77 -17.42
C GLU A 671 -14.66 21.40 -18.89
N ASP A 672 -13.86 20.38 -19.20
CA ASP A 672 -13.52 19.96 -20.56
C ASP A 672 -13.25 18.44 -20.63
N PRO A 673 -14.30 17.59 -20.57
CA PRO A 673 -14.15 16.13 -20.53
C PRO A 673 -13.39 15.53 -21.72
N SER A 674 -13.42 16.20 -22.87
CA SER A 674 -12.76 15.79 -24.12
C SER A 674 -11.38 16.42 -24.34
N LEU A 675 -10.91 17.28 -23.43
CA LEU A 675 -9.67 18.05 -23.56
C LEU A 675 -9.59 18.79 -24.91
N SER A 676 -10.69 19.41 -25.29
CA SER A 676 -10.90 20.06 -26.59
C SER A 676 -10.63 21.56 -26.59
N LYS A 677 -10.63 22.20 -25.41
CA LYS A 677 -10.35 23.63 -25.30
C LYS A 677 -8.90 23.93 -25.70
N PRO A 678 -8.63 25.10 -26.34
CA PRO A 678 -7.30 25.45 -26.83
C PRO A 678 -6.23 25.42 -25.73
N GLU A 679 -6.58 25.89 -24.52
CA GLU A 679 -5.71 25.90 -23.34
C GLU A 679 -5.28 24.50 -22.86
N ASN A 680 -6.07 23.47 -23.17
CA ASN A 680 -5.85 22.08 -22.73
C ASN A 680 -5.22 21.21 -23.82
N LEU A 681 -4.97 21.74 -25.02
CA LEU A 681 -4.41 20.95 -26.14
C LEU A 681 -3.02 20.39 -25.81
N ILE A 682 -2.21 21.14 -25.06
CA ILE A 682 -0.88 20.68 -24.59
C ILE A 682 -1.04 19.42 -23.71
N ILE A 683 -1.99 19.46 -22.77
CA ILE A 683 -2.28 18.35 -21.88
C ILE A 683 -2.79 17.14 -22.66
N ARG A 684 -3.69 17.36 -23.63
CA ARG A 684 -4.20 16.30 -24.51
C ARG A 684 -3.08 15.64 -25.32
N HIS A 685 -2.18 16.43 -25.88
CA HIS A 685 -1.08 15.93 -26.70
C HIS A 685 -0.11 15.09 -25.87
N MET A 686 0.27 15.58 -24.68
CA MET A 686 1.12 14.84 -23.75
C MET A 686 0.42 13.56 -23.24
N TYR A 687 -0.86 13.64 -22.88
CA TYR A 687 -1.67 12.50 -22.47
C TYR A 687 -1.71 11.42 -23.55
N ALA A 688 -1.95 11.79 -24.81
CA ALA A 688 -1.94 10.87 -25.94
C ALA A 688 -0.57 10.19 -26.14
N GLN A 689 0.54 10.93 -25.95
CA GLN A 689 1.88 10.36 -26.03
C GLN A 689 2.17 9.36 -24.91
N LEU A 690 1.73 9.66 -23.68
CA LEU A 690 1.88 8.75 -22.54
C LEU A 690 1.12 7.43 -22.75
N VAL A 691 -0.07 7.49 -23.36
CA VAL A 691 -0.84 6.30 -23.73
C VAL A 691 -0.18 5.52 -24.89
N LYS A 692 0.40 6.22 -25.88
CA LYS A 692 0.97 5.60 -27.09
C LYS A 692 2.32 4.89 -26.86
N HIS A 693 3.21 5.49 -26.08
CA HIS A 693 4.62 5.06 -25.99
C HIS A 693 4.95 4.20 -24.76
N LYS A 694 3.96 3.87 -23.92
CA LYS A 694 4.19 3.10 -22.70
C LYS A 694 3.11 2.03 -22.48
N ASN A 695 3.55 0.78 -22.59
CA ASN A 695 2.94 -0.42 -21.97
C ASN A 695 3.05 -0.42 -20.42
N ILE A 696 3.11 0.74 -19.76
CA ILE A 696 3.08 0.77 -18.28
C ILE A 696 1.69 0.33 -17.77
N TRP A 697 0.67 0.30 -18.64
CA TRP A 697 -0.73 0.36 -18.23
C TRP A 697 -1.66 -0.63 -18.93
N THR A 698 -1.13 -1.61 -19.67
CA THR A 698 -1.92 -2.69 -20.31
C THR A 698 -2.46 -3.73 -19.30
N TYR A 699 -1.96 -3.70 -18.07
CA TYR A 699 -2.25 -4.74 -17.06
C TYR A 699 -3.37 -4.39 -16.06
N ILE A 700 -4.04 -3.24 -16.22
CA ILE A 700 -5.28 -2.89 -15.48
C ILE A 700 -6.51 -3.24 -16.34
N SER A 701 -6.47 -4.38 -17.02
CA SER A 701 -7.58 -4.92 -17.81
C SER A 701 -8.21 -6.09 -17.08
#